data_AF-A0A5C5VDK0-F1
#
_entry.id   AF-A0A5C5VDK0-F1
#
_cell.length_a   1.000
_cell.length_b   1.000
_cell.length_c   1.000
_cell.angle_alpha   90.00
_cell.angle_beta   90.00
_cell.angle_gamma   90.00
#
_symmetry.space_group_name_H-M   'P 1'
#
loop_
_entity.id
_entity.type
_entity.pdbx_description
1 polymer ?
#
loop_
_entity_poly.entity_id
_entity_poly.type
_entity_poly.pdbx_seq_one_letter_code
_entity_poly.pdbx_strand_id
1 'polypeptide(L)'
;MQVTLSRLAPMAVVLAACAIGCPESAAIDIGTAASHRNQRFEAWGSSLAWMGNELGRPTTNPMRRTQIVDMLFDQDNGLGLNFLRYNIGAGQNPAGPAITRPGAAMDGWAPSAPTDISDPSTWGWDWDADQTQRLVLGMAIERGLTQIEAFANSAPWWMTVSQSSRGNPSTGATNLDPDNYGIFGHYLLEVAEHFESNLGVHFHTLAPMNEPGATWWDGSNNQEGMHIPVGGAQSALVREVGQQIIDRGLEMGLGGPEETAIRWSVNSYDNWDATTRGFVSQINTHSYPWGGGSDAADAAALVAYNQSRPEGPKKIYATEFGTGGDSTPLSGGVTLANQITSDLNNLGAAGWTYWQAVEDNNGSNWGLIIAPFDGANNSFDTRRQFYVMKQFSQHIRPGSHILDQADDEVVASYDPRLGATTLVITNDETASVDTRTFNLLDQTVSHSRVIRTSDSEYYQALGGATVSPRGNQVTVSSPASTVTTVQLHHRPNLIQNPGFDLDGAANGASAIPGWQSVGNVAFDTGSDLTGDGSGTGRLETNSAENTGRLFQTSIGDAGADLTGVAFQLSVDLLLQSAGSANYDADAYLALEFYGADDQTLAHASADDFQTLLEPAYGINNDSHTDSAYRTYQSGRFVAPPGARYVRPVIRFDNVGARSSDWSFVDNAYLQQVHPEADAKEWASTGGGDLTDHSKWLTHASVEKNSRLYFGTAITQDAAVTLDAAEAVTGMTFFSDHQYEIAGAGALQVGAIDATALIDVRLGGHGVSVPTELIGATELQVLTDAQIEFSGGFHVSGQRLTKLGAGLVDWSTGFKLNGGVLVTYAADEATLHFGSDAVLDGGLELLLAPGQVLGVGEQFELATYSSLSDTFDTIILPSIPGGYAWRVDYGATALTATVINSVLGGDFNGDGHVDAADYTVWRDNRGAADESALAGAGDGVNGVDGGDYLLWRENFGATTTAQSLPASVPEPTSLMLAGTLGIGLLELRRRQPRKRTRATIAA
;
A
#
# COMPACT_ATOMS: atom_id res chain seq x y z
N MET A 1 -44.42 -61.88 -16.11
CA MET A 1 -45.85 -61.52 -16.10
C MET A 1 -46.05 -60.52 -14.96
N GLN A 2 -46.39 -59.29 -15.33
CA GLN A 2 -46.98 -58.19 -14.55
C GLN A 2 -47.39 -58.47 -13.08
N VAL A 3 -47.09 -57.51 -12.18
CA VAL A 3 -48.06 -56.72 -11.38
C VAL A 3 -47.45 -56.13 -10.07
N THR A 4 -47.25 -54.80 -10.09
CA THR A 4 -47.51 -53.72 -9.09
C THR A 4 -47.05 -53.73 -7.61
N LEU A 5 -46.38 -52.62 -7.27
CA LEU A 5 -46.58 -51.62 -6.19
C LEU A 5 -46.86 -52.06 -4.73
N SER A 6 -45.99 -51.59 -3.82
CA SER A 6 -46.40 -50.79 -2.63
C SER A 6 -45.23 -49.97 -2.07
N ARG A 7 -45.57 -48.85 -1.43
CA ARG A 7 -44.76 -47.67 -1.10
C ARG A 7 -44.09 -47.72 0.29
N LEU A 8 -42.95 -47.00 0.39
CA LEU A 8 -42.47 -46.06 1.43
C LEU A 8 -42.30 -46.51 2.91
N ALA A 9 -41.02 -46.68 3.31
CA ALA A 9 -40.22 -46.10 4.42
C ALA A 9 -40.79 -45.90 5.86
N PRO A 10 -39.94 -45.75 6.90
CA PRO A 10 -38.63 -46.36 7.18
C PRO A 10 -38.56 -46.97 8.62
N MET A 11 -37.60 -47.85 8.89
CA MET A 11 -37.22 -48.18 10.28
C MET A 11 -35.70 -48.06 10.40
N ALA A 12 -35.30 -47.08 11.21
CA ALA A 12 -33.94 -46.71 11.50
C ALA A 12 -33.14 -47.89 12.06
N VAL A 13 -32.01 -48.18 11.43
CA VAL A 13 -30.93 -48.95 12.04
C VAL A 13 -29.80 -47.97 12.32
N VAL A 14 -29.64 -47.63 13.58
CA VAL A 14 -28.46 -46.93 14.10
C VAL A 14 -27.31 -47.93 14.07
N LEU A 15 -26.47 -47.87 13.04
CA LEU A 15 -25.11 -48.41 13.13
C LEU A 15 -24.22 -47.29 13.68
N ALA A 16 -23.87 -47.43 14.97
CA ALA A 16 -22.77 -46.70 15.55
C ALA A 16 -21.46 -47.21 14.91
N ALA A 17 -21.01 -46.51 13.87
CA ALA A 17 -19.63 -46.61 13.43
C ALA A 17 -18.79 -45.83 14.45
N CYS A 18 -17.97 -46.54 15.24
CA CYS A 18 -16.80 -45.93 15.84
C CYS A 18 -15.90 -45.48 14.69
N ALA A 19 -16.00 -44.20 14.32
CA ALA A 19 -14.90 -43.53 13.64
C ALA A 19 -13.73 -43.58 14.60
N ILE A 20 -12.74 -44.41 14.27
CA ILE A 20 -11.40 -44.24 14.80
C ILE A 20 -10.97 -42.88 14.24
N GLY A 21 -11.11 -41.83 15.04
CA GLY A 21 -10.59 -40.52 14.69
C GLY A 21 -9.12 -40.70 14.38
N CYS A 22 -8.74 -40.40 13.14
CA CYS A 22 -7.36 -40.00 12.88
C CYS A 22 -7.07 -38.87 13.87
N PRO A 23 -5.92 -38.85 14.56
CA PRO A 23 -5.58 -37.69 15.38
C PRO A 23 -5.71 -36.45 14.49
N GLU A 24 -6.58 -35.53 14.88
CA GLU A 24 -6.58 -34.17 14.33
C GLU A 24 -5.14 -33.67 14.48
N SER A 25 -4.57 -33.13 13.39
CA SER A 25 -3.26 -32.48 13.48
C SER A 25 -3.34 -31.43 14.58
N ALA A 26 -2.30 -31.32 15.40
CA ALA A 26 -2.25 -30.29 16.42
C ALA A 26 -2.37 -28.92 15.73
N ALA A 27 -3.19 -28.03 16.27
CA ALA A 27 -3.32 -26.70 15.71
C ALA A 27 -1.96 -25.98 15.73
N ILE A 28 -1.67 -25.26 14.65
CA ILE A 28 -0.43 -24.51 14.45
C ILE A 28 -0.61 -23.13 15.08
N ASP A 29 0.28 -22.75 15.98
CA ASP A 29 0.20 -21.45 16.65
C ASP A 29 0.78 -20.34 15.76
N ILE A 30 0.05 -19.24 15.62
CA ILE A 30 0.43 -18.04 14.86
C ILE A 30 0.33 -16.83 15.79
N GLY A 31 1.45 -16.16 16.04
CA GLY A 31 1.52 -14.92 16.79
C GLY A 31 2.07 -13.78 15.94
N THR A 32 1.56 -12.57 16.15
CA THR A 32 1.91 -11.36 15.39
C THR A 32 2.74 -10.36 16.22
N ALA A 33 2.88 -10.59 17.52
CA ALA A 33 3.77 -9.86 18.41
C ALA A 33 5.25 -10.03 18.00
N ALA A 34 6.10 -9.07 18.37
CA ALA A 34 7.51 -9.05 17.98
C ALA A 34 8.29 -10.35 18.29
N SER A 35 7.92 -11.06 19.37
CA SER A 35 8.55 -12.33 19.76
C SER A 35 8.28 -13.50 18.81
N HIS A 36 7.29 -13.38 17.94
CA HIS A 36 6.92 -14.38 16.94
C HIS A 36 7.32 -13.97 15.51
N ARG A 37 8.01 -12.82 15.35
CA ARG A 37 8.46 -12.33 14.05
C ARG A 37 9.89 -12.80 13.78
N ASN A 38 10.10 -13.40 12.61
CA ASN A 38 11.42 -13.70 12.06
C ASN A 38 11.92 -12.49 11.26
N GLN A 39 12.42 -12.70 10.04
CA GLN A 39 12.87 -11.62 9.18
C GLN A 39 11.72 -10.75 8.69
N ARG A 40 12.05 -9.49 8.42
CA ARG A 40 11.21 -8.61 7.63
C ARG A 40 11.44 -8.93 6.16
N PHE A 41 10.36 -9.10 5.41
CA PHE A 41 10.37 -9.33 3.98
C PHE A 41 10.49 -8.00 3.23
N GLU A 42 11.27 -7.97 2.16
CA GLU A 42 11.65 -6.74 1.47
C GLU A 42 11.40 -6.78 -0.04
N ALA A 43 11.48 -7.96 -0.67
CA ALA A 43 11.58 -7.99 -2.12
C ALA A 43 11.10 -9.30 -2.76
N TRP A 44 10.14 -9.19 -3.69
CA TRP A 44 9.91 -10.18 -4.74
C TRP A 44 10.49 -9.66 -6.06
N GLY A 45 11.18 -10.51 -6.80
CA GLY A 45 11.77 -10.04 -8.05
C GLY A 45 11.98 -11.06 -9.15
N SER A 46 12.60 -10.58 -10.23
CA SER A 46 13.12 -11.40 -11.31
C SER A 46 14.36 -10.78 -11.97
N SER A 47 15.09 -11.54 -12.78
CA SER A 47 16.14 -10.99 -13.64
C SER A 47 15.58 -10.48 -14.96
N LEU A 48 16.09 -9.34 -15.43
CA LEU A 48 15.89 -8.88 -16.80
C LEU A 48 16.72 -9.66 -17.82
N ALA A 49 17.65 -10.50 -17.36
CA ALA A 49 18.49 -11.28 -18.25
C ALA A 49 17.64 -11.98 -19.31
N TRP A 50 17.96 -11.67 -20.56
CA TRP A 50 17.36 -12.20 -21.79
C TRP A 50 15.91 -11.73 -22.01
N MET A 51 15.02 -11.81 -21.03
CA MET A 51 13.63 -11.34 -21.19
C MET A 51 13.53 -9.84 -21.45
N GLY A 52 14.35 -9.02 -20.78
CA GLY A 52 14.36 -7.57 -20.98
C GLY A 52 14.86 -7.21 -22.38
N ASN A 53 15.86 -7.95 -22.87
CA ASN A 53 16.38 -7.78 -24.22
C ASN A 53 15.29 -8.04 -25.28
N GLU A 54 14.45 -9.04 -25.04
CA GLU A 54 13.39 -9.45 -25.97
C GLU A 54 12.14 -8.58 -25.88
N LEU A 55 11.62 -8.34 -24.69
CA LEU A 55 10.46 -7.48 -24.49
C LEU A 55 10.75 -6.04 -24.95
N GLY A 56 11.98 -5.56 -24.74
CA GLY A 56 12.40 -4.24 -25.15
C GLY A 56 12.62 -4.06 -26.66
N ARG A 57 12.65 -5.12 -27.47
CA ARG A 57 12.93 -5.00 -28.90
C ARG A 57 11.92 -4.09 -29.60
N PRO A 58 12.34 -3.26 -30.58
CA PRO A 58 11.42 -2.50 -31.41
C PRO A 58 10.42 -3.36 -32.20
N THR A 59 10.76 -4.61 -32.46
CA THR A 59 9.89 -5.57 -33.13
C THR A 59 8.79 -6.11 -32.24
N THR A 60 8.97 -6.08 -30.91
CA THR A 60 7.99 -6.60 -29.96
C THR A 60 6.76 -5.71 -29.94
N ASN A 61 5.58 -6.33 -30.02
CA ASN A 61 4.32 -5.62 -29.95
C ASN A 61 4.21 -4.80 -28.64
N PRO A 62 3.99 -3.47 -28.70
CA PRO A 62 3.95 -2.63 -27.51
C PRO A 62 2.85 -3.01 -26.52
N MET A 63 1.68 -3.45 -27.00
CA MET A 63 0.57 -3.88 -26.15
C MET A 63 0.93 -5.16 -25.40
N ARG A 64 1.49 -6.17 -26.08
CA ARG A 64 1.99 -7.41 -25.44
C ARG A 64 3.05 -7.08 -24.39
N ARG A 65 3.99 -6.18 -24.70
CA ARG A 65 5.00 -5.73 -23.74
C ARG A 65 4.35 -5.12 -22.50
N THR A 66 3.46 -4.14 -22.68
CA THR A 66 2.76 -3.48 -21.57
C THR A 66 2.02 -4.50 -20.70
N GLN A 67 1.22 -5.40 -21.32
CA GLN A 67 0.50 -6.44 -20.59
C GLN A 67 1.42 -7.35 -19.77
N ILE A 68 2.52 -7.84 -20.36
CA ILE A 68 3.47 -8.69 -19.63
C ILE A 68 4.12 -7.91 -18.48
N VAL A 69 4.49 -6.64 -18.69
CA VAL A 69 5.07 -5.81 -17.64
C VAL A 69 4.05 -5.51 -16.54
N ASP A 70 2.78 -5.25 -16.85
CA ASP A 70 1.70 -5.09 -15.87
C ASP A 70 1.53 -6.36 -15.04
N MET A 71 1.49 -7.53 -15.70
CA MET A 71 1.38 -8.82 -15.00
C MET A 71 2.53 -9.09 -14.04
N LEU A 72 3.73 -8.56 -14.30
CA LEU A 72 4.89 -8.73 -13.42
C LEU A 72 4.96 -7.66 -12.33
N PHE A 73 4.69 -6.39 -12.64
CA PHE A 73 5.05 -5.27 -11.77
C PHE A 73 3.86 -4.47 -11.22
N ASP A 74 2.63 -4.63 -11.74
CA ASP A 74 1.47 -3.98 -11.13
C ASP A 74 1.31 -4.44 -9.67
N GLN A 75 1.29 -3.48 -8.74
CA GLN A 75 1.36 -3.74 -7.30
C GLN A 75 0.06 -4.30 -6.72
N ASP A 76 -1.09 -4.07 -7.36
CA ASP A 76 -2.41 -4.44 -6.86
C ASP A 76 -2.94 -5.73 -7.52
N ASN A 77 -2.64 -5.93 -8.80
CA ASN A 77 -3.28 -6.95 -9.64
C ASN A 77 -2.29 -7.85 -10.40
N GLY A 78 -1.02 -7.47 -10.52
CA GLY A 78 0.07 -8.26 -11.12
C GLY A 78 0.69 -9.29 -10.15
N LEU A 79 1.99 -9.57 -10.29
CA LEU A 79 2.80 -10.18 -9.23
C LEU A 79 3.29 -9.14 -8.23
N GLY A 80 3.23 -7.84 -8.59
CA GLY A 80 3.73 -6.75 -7.77
C GLY A 80 5.21 -6.91 -7.43
N LEU A 81 6.02 -7.41 -8.37
CA LEU A 81 7.47 -7.49 -8.19
C LEU A 81 8.03 -6.09 -7.91
N ASN A 82 8.88 -5.97 -6.90
CA ASN A 82 9.46 -4.71 -6.46
C ASN A 82 11.00 -4.74 -6.43
N PHE A 83 11.59 -5.86 -6.87
CA PHE A 83 13.03 -6.05 -7.04
C PHE A 83 13.37 -6.57 -8.43
N LEU A 84 14.39 -6.00 -9.06
CA LEU A 84 14.82 -6.38 -10.40
C LEU A 84 16.33 -6.52 -10.49
N ARG A 85 16.79 -7.64 -11.05
CA ARG A 85 18.22 -7.85 -11.34
C ARG A 85 18.51 -7.43 -12.79
N TYR A 86 19.29 -6.37 -12.97
CA TYR A 86 19.69 -5.82 -14.27
C TYR A 86 21.03 -6.43 -14.71
N ASN A 87 21.06 -7.15 -15.83
CA ASN A 87 22.27 -7.78 -16.33
C ASN A 87 23.14 -6.77 -17.11
N ILE A 88 24.29 -6.38 -16.55
CA ILE A 88 25.31 -5.62 -17.27
C ILE A 88 26.00 -6.58 -18.25
N GLY A 89 25.67 -6.46 -19.54
CA GLY A 89 26.16 -7.35 -20.57
C GLY A 89 27.68 -7.31 -20.76
N ALA A 90 28.24 -8.48 -21.08
CA ALA A 90 29.66 -8.65 -21.40
C ALA A 90 29.97 -8.40 -22.88
N GLY A 91 28.94 -8.41 -23.72
CA GLY A 91 29.13 -8.38 -25.16
C GLY A 91 29.80 -9.64 -25.71
N GLN A 92 30.08 -9.63 -27.01
CA GLN A 92 30.61 -10.78 -27.72
C GLN A 92 31.83 -10.40 -28.54
N ASN A 93 32.82 -11.29 -28.56
CA ASN A 93 33.96 -11.16 -29.44
C ASN A 93 33.50 -11.34 -30.90
N PRO A 94 33.65 -10.34 -31.78
CA PRO A 94 33.23 -10.44 -33.18
C PRO A 94 33.96 -11.55 -33.98
N ALA A 95 35.13 -11.98 -33.50
CA ALA A 95 35.89 -13.09 -34.08
C ALA A 95 35.62 -14.45 -33.39
N GLY A 96 34.84 -14.45 -32.30
CA GLY A 96 34.53 -15.62 -31.48
C GLY A 96 33.18 -16.28 -31.83
N PRO A 97 32.83 -17.36 -31.13
CA PRO A 97 31.55 -18.04 -31.35
C PRO A 97 30.39 -17.25 -30.77
N ALA A 98 29.42 -16.88 -31.62
CA ALA A 98 28.27 -16.09 -31.21
C ALA A 98 27.36 -16.83 -30.22
N ILE A 99 26.76 -16.08 -29.29
CA ILE A 99 25.61 -16.51 -28.50
C ILE A 99 24.38 -16.42 -29.43
N THR A 100 23.76 -17.55 -29.68
CA THR A 100 22.61 -17.66 -30.61
C THR A 100 21.29 -17.96 -29.89
N ARG A 101 21.33 -18.16 -28.57
CA ARG A 101 20.12 -18.34 -27.77
C ARG A 101 19.33 -17.02 -27.81
N PRO A 102 18.03 -17.04 -28.16
CA PRO A 102 17.19 -15.85 -28.14
C PRO A 102 17.27 -15.11 -26.80
N GLY A 103 17.33 -13.78 -26.83
CA GLY A 103 17.50 -12.90 -25.69
C GLY A 103 18.90 -12.87 -25.07
N ALA A 104 19.67 -13.96 -25.14
CA ALA A 104 20.91 -14.12 -24.39
C ALA A 104 22.13 -13.39 -24.96
N ALA A 105 22.03 -12.84 -26.17
CA ALA A 105 23.05 -11.98 -26.76
C ALA A 105 22.93 -10.56 -26.19
N MET A 106 23.61 -10.31 -25.07
CA MET A 106 23.61 -9.01 -24.39
C MET A 106 24.65 -8.07 -24.99
N ASP A 107 24.32 -6.79 -25.09
CA ASP A 107 25.26 -5.76 -25.52
C ASP A 107 26.26 -5.44 -24.39
N GLY A 108 27.53 -5.26 -24.75
CA GLY A 108 28.54 -4.76 -23.83
C GLY A 108 28.65 -3.25 -23.91
N TRP A 109 28.82 -2.58 -22.78
CA TRP A 109 28.94 -1.10 -22.69
C TRP A 109 30.27 -0.58 -23.24
N ALA A 110 31.25 -1.46 -23.41
CA ALA A 110 32.50 -1.22 -24.13
C ALA A 110 32.69 -2.34 -25.17
N PRO A 111 32.01 -2.26 -26.33
CA PRO A 111 31.82 -3.40 -27.23
C PRO A 111 33.10 -3.82 -27.96
N SER A 112 34.10 -2.95 -28.02
CA SER A 112 35.39 -3.20 -28.69
C SER A 112 36.53 -3.25 -27.69
N ALA A 113 37.51 -4.14 -27.93
CA ALA A 113 38.72 -4.19 -27.12
C ALA A 113 39.46 -2.84 -27.17
N PRO A 114 39.81 -2.25 -26.01
CA PRO A 114 40.56 -1.01 -25.97
C PRO A 114 42.00 -1.19 -26.47
N THR A 115 42.65 -0.10 -26.86
CA THR A 115 44.08 -0.14 -27.23
C THR A 115 44.99 -0.34 -26.03
N ASP A 116 44.56 0.10 -24.85
CA ASP A 116 45.20 -0.19 -23.57
C ASP A 116 44.11 -0.49 -22.53
N ILE A 117 44.05 -1.74 -22.09
CA ILE A 117 43.02 -2.19 -21.14
C ILE A 117 43.14 -1.50 -19.77
N SER A 118 44.34 -1.06 -19.39
CA SER A 118 44.61 -0.44 -18.09
C SER A 118 44.33 1.07 -18.06
N ASP A 119 44.06 1.67 -19.22
CA ASP A 119 43.72 3.10 -19.37
C ASP A 119 42.27 3.25 -19.85
N PRO A 120 41.32 3.53 -18.93
CA PRO A 120 39.91 3.73 -19.25
C PRO A 120 39.64 4.84 -20.28
N SER A 121 40.57 5.80 -20.46
CA SER A 121 40.41 6.85 -21.47
C SER A 121 40.51 6.32 -22.91
N THR A 122 41.03 5.10 -23.09
CA THR A 122 41.11 4.43 -24.39
C THR A 122 39.90 3.53 -24.68
N TRP A 123 38.96 3.41 -23.75
CA TRP A 123 37.77 2.58 -23.90
C TRP A 123 36.72 3.30 -24.75
N GLY A 124 36.21 2.61 -25.75
CA GLY A 124 35.10 3.10 -26.56
C GLY A 124 33.76 2.75 -25.90
N TRP A 125 33.29 3.61 -25.01
CA TRP A 125 31.99 3.44 -24.35
C TRP A 125 30.84 3.64 -25.33
N ASP A 126 29.87 2.72 -25.30
CA ASP A 126 28.56 2.84 -25.93
C ASP A 126 27.51 3.06 -24.84
N TRP A 127 27.26 4.32 -24.51
CA TRP A 127 26.25 4.70 -23.52
C TRP A 127 24.80 4.52 -24.03
N ASP A 128 24.64 4.18 -25.31
CA ASP A 128 23.38 3.76 -25.90
C ASP A 128 23.19 2.24 -25.87
N ALA A 129 24.14 1.47 -25.33
CA ALA A 129 24.01 0.02 -25.21
C ALA A 129 22.72 -0.38 -24.46
N ASP A 130 22.22 -1.57 -24.81
CA ASP A 130 21.18 -2.26 -24.06
C ASP A 130 19.88 -1.45 -23.88
N GLN A 131 19.51 -0.64 -24.89
CA GLN A 131 18.25 0.11 -24.93
C GLN A 131 17.02 -0.74 -24.62
N THR A 132 17.07 -2.03 -24.95
CA THR A 132 15.96 -2.98 -24.78
C THR A 132 15.70 -3.30 -23.31
N GLN A 133 16.70 -3.75 -22.53
CA GLN A 133 16.49 -3.95 -21.09
C GLN A 133 16.19 -2.63 -20.37
N ARG A 134 16.84 -1.52 -20.75
CA ARG A 134 16.59 -0.20 -20.14
C ARG A 134 15.14 0.26 -20.32
N LEU A 135 14.53 -0.02 -21.47
CA LEU A 135 13.10 0.26 -21.69
C LEU A 135 12.22 -0.52 -20.71
N VAL A 136 12.47 -1.82 -20.54
CA VAL A 136 11.68 -2.66 -19.63
C VAL A 136 11.90 -2.28 -18.17
N LEU A 137 13.14 -1.92 -17.80
CA LEU A 137 13.47 -1.38 -16.49
C LEU A 137 12.69 -0.09 -16.20
N GLY A 138 12.67 0.86 -17.14
CA GLY A 138 11.89 2.09 -17.00
C GLY A 138 10.39 1.82 -16.79
N MET A 139 9.82 0.89 -17.56
CA MET A 139 8.41 0.50 -17.39
C MET A 139 8.14 -0.18 -16.04
N ALA A 140 9.10 -0.92 -15.48
CA ALA A 140 8.98 -1.52 -14.15
C ALA A 140 9.06 -0.45 -13.05
N ILE A 141 9.95 0.53 -13.17
CA ILE A 141 10.04 1.68 -12.25
C ILE A 141 8.72 2.45 -12.20
N GLU A 142 8.09 2.69 -13.36
CA GLU A 142 6.76 3.32 -13.44
C GLU A 142 5.65 2.56 -12.70
N ARG A 143 5.87 1.29 -12.35
CA ARG A 143 4.91 0.40 -11.67
C ARG A 143 5.29 0.09 -10.22
N GLY A 144 6.19 0.87 -9.62
CA GLY A 144 6.52 0.74 -8.19
C GLY A 144 7.70 -0.19 -7.90
N LEU A 145 8.67 -0.29 -8.82
CA LEU A 145 9.93 -0.99 -8.53
C LEU A 145 10.74 -0.20 -7.48
N THR A 146 10.98 -0.82 -6.32
CA THR A 146 11.69 -0.19 -5.19
C THR A 146 13.17 -0.55 -5.11
N GLN A 147 13.58 -1.71 -5.63
CA GLN A 147 14.95 -2.22 -5.53
C GLN A 147 15.49 -2.65 -6.89
N ILE A 148 16.76 -2.34 -7.16
CA ILE A 148 17.44 -2.73 -8.38
C ILE A 148 18.84 -3.22 -8.02
N GLU A 149 19.18 -4.43 -8.45
CA GLU A 149 20.53 -4.98 -8.35
C GLU A 149 21.15 -5.02 -9.75
N ALA A 150 22.32 -4.44 -9.93
CA ALA A 150 23.14 -4.71 -11.10
C ALA A 150 23.85 -6.04 -10.90
N PHE A 151 23.93 -6.88 -11.93
CA PHE A 151 24.76 -8.09 -11.86
C PHE A 151 25.43 -8.39 -13.20
N ALA A 152 26.46 -9.23 -13.16
CA ALA A 152 27.19 -9.65 -14.36
C ALA A 152 27.31 -11.18 -14.43
N ASN A 153 26.84 -11.74 -15.54
CA ASN A 153 27.11 -13.15 -15.87
C ASN A 153 28.57 -13.40 -16.28
N SER A 154 29.23 -12.40 -16.88
CA SER A 154 30.61 -12.49 -17.34
C SER A 154 31.24 -11.10 -17.43
N ALA A 155 32.58 -11.04 -17.43
CA ALA A 155 33.29 -9.82 -17.78
C ALA A 155 33.31 -9.62 -19.30
N PRO A 156 33.49 -8.38 -19.80
CA PRO A 156 33.68 -8.13 -21.22
C PRO A 156 34.69 -9.09 -21.85
N TRP A 157 34.38 -9.62 -23.04
CA TRP A 157 35.14 -10.71 -23.64
C TRP A 157 36.65 -10.41 -23.78
N TRP A 158 37.06 -9.15 -23.86
CA TRP A 158 38.46 -8.74 -23.95
C TRP A 158 39.19 -8.70 -22.59
N MET A 159 38.47 -8.84 -21.47
CA MET A 159 39.02 -9.06 -20.13
C MET A 159 39.19 -10.55 -19.78
N THR A 160 38.57 -11.45 -20.55
CA THR A 160 38.51 -12.88 -20.23
C THR A 160 39.72 -13.66 -20.78
N VAL A 161 40.11 -14.72 -20.07
CA VAL A 161 41.22 -15.61 -20.47
C VAL A 161 40.95 -16.26 -21.82
N SER A 162 39.69 -16.64 -22.09
CA SER A 162 39.31 -17.32 -23.33
C SER A 162 39.03 -16.38 -24.50
N GLN A 163 39.07 -15.05 -24.28
CA GLN A 163 38.55 -14.05 -25.21
C GLN A 163 37.09 -14.26 -25.61
N SER A 164 36.32 -14.87 -24.70
CA SER A 164 34.90 -15.19 -24.85
C SER A 164 34.18 -14.96 -23.52
N SER A 165 32.96 -14.42 -23.58
CA SER A 165 32.08 -14.23 -22.43
C SER A 165 31.35 -15.51 -22.00
N ARG A 166 31.50 -16.61 -22.75
CA ARG A 166 30.76 -17.89 -22.55
C ARG A 166 31.44 -18.89 -21.60
N GLY A 167 32.59 -18.54 -21.05
CA GLY A 167 33.38 -19.41 -20.17
C GLY A 167 34.73 -19.83 -20.75
N ASN A 168 35.48 -20.63 -19.98
CA ASN A 168 36.83 -21.07 -20.34
C ASN A 168 36.79 -22.50 -20.91
N PRO A 169 37.25 -22.76 -22.15
CA PRO A 169 37.32 -24.10 -22.74
C PRO A 169 38.02 -25.18 -21.89
N SER A 170 38.85 -24.77 -20.94
CA SER A 170 39.40 -25.64 -19.90
C SER A 170 38.45 -25.68 -18.71
N THR A 171 37.61 -26.72 -18.62
CA THR A 171 36.65 -26.94 -17.52
C THR A 171 37.27 -26.71 -16.15
N GLY A 172 36.63 -25.86 -15.32
CA GLY A 172 37.10 -25.52 -13.98
C GLY A 172 38.31 -24.58 -13.92
N ALA A 173 38.83 -24.10 -15.05
CA ALA A 173 39.78 -23.00 -15.08
C ALA A 173 39.02 -21.66 -15.00
N THR A 174 39.62 -20.66 -14.35
CA THR A 174 39.00 -19.33 -14.30
C THR A 174 38.87 -18.73 -15.70
N ASN A 175 37.79 -17.98 -15.94
CA ASN A 175 37.63 -17.25 -17.20
C ASN A 175 37.91 -15.75 -17.10
N LEU A 176 38.08 -15.20 -15.89
CA LEU A 176 38.51 -13.80 -15.72
C LEU A 176 40.03 -13.78 -15.50
N ASP A 177 40.76 -12.99 -16.31
CA ASP A 177 42.19 -12.83 -16.12
C ASP A 177 42.45 -12.19 -14.74
N PRO A 178 43.29 -12.78 -13.87
CA PRO A 178 43.57 -12.22 -12.55
C PRO A 178 44.13 -10.80 -12.57
N ASP A 179 44.80 -10.38 -13.64
CA ASP A 179 45.30 -9.00 -13.79
C ASP A 179 44.16 -8.00 -14.07
N ASN A 180 42.96 -8.50 -14.40
CA ASN A 180 41.80 -7.68 -14.79
C ASN A 180 40.73 -7.54 -13.69
N TYR A 181 40.94 -8.01 -12.45
CA TYR A 181 39.91 -7.88 -11.39
C TYR A 181 39.55 -6.42 -11.08
N GLY A 182 40.55 -5.56 -10.88
CA GLY A 182 40.33 -4.12 -10.67
C GLY A 182 39.74 -3.43 -11.89
N ILE A 183 40.20 -3.81 -13.09
CA ILE A 183 39.69 -3.30 -14.37
C ILE A 183 38.21 -3.64 -14.57
N PHE A 184 37.82 -4.87 -14.23
CA PHE A 184 36.44 -5.31 -14.33
C PHE A 184 35.54 -4.60 -13.31
N GLY A 185 36.03 -4.41 -12.07
CA GLY A 185 35.33 -3.57 -11.09
C GLY A 185 35.13 -2.14 -11.59
N HIS A 186 36.14 -1.54 -12.22
CA HIS A 186 36.01 -0.21 -12.82
C HIS A 186 34.94 -0.18 -13.91
N TYR A 187 34.89 -1.18 -14.80
CA TYR A 187 33.85 -1.27 -15.83
C TYR A 187 32.43 -1.31 -15.25
N LEU A 188 32.19 -2.18 -14.26
CA LEU A 188 30.85 -2.30 -13.65
C LEU A 188 30.42 -0.99 -12.98
N LEU A 189 31.35 -0.33 -12.27
CA LEU A 189 31.04 0.89 -11.52
C LEU A 189 30.85 2.11 -12.43
N GLU A 190 31.60 2.24 -13.53
CA GLU A 190 31.35 3.30 -14.52
C GLU A 190 29.95 3.16 -15.16
N VAL A 191 29.51 1.93 -15.44
CA VAL A 191 28.14 1.68 -15.92
C VAL A 191 27.13 2.04 -14.84
N ALA A 192 27.34 1.62 -13.59
CA ALA A 192 26.45 1.97 -12.48
C ALA A 192 26.33 3.49 -12.28
N GLU A 193 27.45 4.22 -12.27
CA GLU A 193 27.49 5.67 -12.13
C GLU A 193 26.82 6.39 -13.30
N HIS A 194 26.90 5.85 -14.52
CA HIS A 194 26.16 6.39 -15.67
C HIS A 194 24.64 6.28 -15.46
N PHE A 195 24.15 5.16 -14.92
CA PHE A 195 22.73 5.02 -14.59
C PHE A 195 22.28 6.05 -13.56
N GLU A 196 23.08 6.25 -12.51
CA GLU A 196 22.76 7.21 -11.46
C GLU A 196 22.80 8.66 -11.97
N SER A 197 23.89 9.03 -12.65
CA SER A 197 24.17 10.42 -13.02
C SER A 197 23.42 10.89 -14.26
N ASN A 198 23.08 9.98 -15.18
CA ASN A 198 22.51 10.33 -16.48
C ASN A 198 21.11 9.77 -16.72
N LEU A 199 20.74 8.66 -16.08
CA LEU A 199 19.44 8.00 -16.27
C LEU A 199 18.50 8.14 -15.06
N GLY A 200 19.00 8.61 -13.91
CA GLY A 200 18.20 8.75 -12.69
C GLY A 200 17.83 7.41 -12.03
N VAL A 201 18.59 6.36 -12.33
CA VAL A 201 18.35 5.00 -11.81
C VAL A 201 19.44 4.64 -10.82
N HIS A 202 19.04 4.34 -9.58
CA HIS A 202 19.96 3.94 -8.51
C HIS A 202 20.01 2.42 -8.34
N PHE A 203 21.22 1.87 -8.26
CA PHE A 203 21.45 0.47 -7.94
C PHE A 203 21.68 0.30 -6.45
N HIS A 204 20.85 -0.52 -5.81
CA HIS A 204 20.96 -0.81 -4.38
C HIS A 204 22.14 -1.74 -4.09
N THR A 205 22.37 -2.71 -4.98
CA THR A 205 23.49 -3.64 -4.91
C THR A 205 24.09 -3.88 -6.29
N LEU A 206 25.37 -4.24 -6.30
CA LEU A 206 26.07 -4.82 -7.44
C LEU A 206 26.53 -6.22 -7.09
N ALA A 207 26.28 -7.20 -7.96
CA ALA A 207 26.80 -8.55 -7.89
C ALA A 207 27.77 -8.80 -9.07
N PRO A 208 29.10 -8.80 -8.84
CA PRO A 208 30.08 -8.84 -9.93
C PRO A 208 30.25 -10.23 -10.57
N MET A 209 29.53 -11.23 -10.09
CA MET A 209 29.66 -12.61 -10.56
C MET A 209 28.32 -13.35 -10.45
N ASN A 210 28.15 -14.38 -11.28
CA ASN A 210 26.99 -15.26 -11.27
C ASN A 210 27.44 -16.72 -11.32
N GLU A 211 26.97 -17.55 -10.39
CA GLU A 211 27.36 -18.95 -10.23
C GLU A 211 28.87 -19.21 -10.35
N PRO A 212 29.73 -18.45 -9.64
CA PRO A 212 31.16 -18.40 -9.93
C PRO A 212 31.87 -19.74 -9.70
N GLY A 213 31.47 -20.52 -8.69
CA GLY A 213 32.07 -21.79 -8.34
C GLY A 213 31.74 -22.92 -9.33
N ALA A 214 30.76 -22.73 -10.21
CA ALA A 214 30.34 -23.73 -11.17
C ALA A 214 31.41 -24.03 -12.23
N THR A 215 31.78 -25.31 -12.37
CA THR A 215 32.82 -25.73 -13.33
C THR A 215 32.29 -25.90 -14.75
N TRP A 216 30.98 -25.78 -14.98
CA TRP A 216 30.35 -25.92 -16.30
C TRP A 216 30.42 -24.66 -17.15
N TRP A 217 31.00 -23.55 -16.66
CA TRP A 217 31.33 -22.39 -17.48
C TRP A 217 32.54 -22.67 -18.38
N ASP A 218 32.37 -23.64 -19.29
CA ASP A 218 33.45 -24.20 -20.09
C ASP A 218 33.48 -23.69 -21.55
N GLY A 219 32.73 -22.63 -21.86
CA GLY A 219 32.65 -22.07 -23.20
C GLY A 219 31.66 -22.78 -24.14
N SER A 220 31.12 -23.94 -23.74
CA SER A 220 30.14 -24.67 -24.56
C SER A 220 28.72 -24.12 -24.44
N ASN A 221 28.39 -23.48 -23.31
CA ASN A 221 27.08 -22.90 -23.02
C ASN A 221 26.72 -21.83 -24.06
N ASN A 222 25.43 -21.74 -24.41
CA ASN A 222 24.92 -20.74 -25.35
C ASN A 222 24.39 -19.50 -24.60
N GLN A 223 25.18 -18.99 -23.65
CA GLN A 223 24.90 -17.82 -22.82
C GLN A 223 26.22 -17.28 -22.23
N GLU A 224 26.18 -16.08 -21.65
CA GLU A 224 27.29 -15.51 -20.86
C GLU A 224 27.48 -16.31 -19.56
N GLY A 225 28.74 -16.43 -19.12
CA GLY A 225 29.11 -17.12 -17.89
C GLY A 225 30.63 -17.12 -17.67
N MET A 226 31.09 -17.04 -16.43
CA MET A 226 32.51 -17.16 -16.10
C MET A 226 32.76 -17.94 -14.80
N HIS A 227 33.61 -18.96 -14.88
CA HIS A 227 34.10 -19.62 -13.68
C HIS A 227 35.09 -18.72 -12.94
N ILE A 228 34.88 -18.53 -11.64
CA ILE A 228 35.81 -17.90 -10.71
C ILE A 228 36.01 -18.86 -9.52
N PRO A 229 37.19 -19.50 -9.39
CA PRO A 229 37.42 -20.50 -8.37
C PRO A 229 37.15 -20.00 -6.95
N VAL A 230 36.51 -20.85 -6.15
CA VAL A 230 36.23 -20.60 -4.72
C VAL A 230 37.52 -20.27 -3.96
N GLY A 231 37.43 -19.31 -3.04
CA GLY A 231 38.52 -18.88 -2.18
C GLY A 231 39.25 -17.64 -2.70
N GLY A 232 40.53 -17.78 -3.06
CA GLY A 232 41.42 -16.65 -3.33
C GLY A 232 41.01 -15.77 -4.51
N ALA A 233 40.51 -16.36 -5.60
CA ALA A 233 40.11 -15.62 -6.80
C ALA A 233 38.83 -14.81 -6.56
N GLN A 234 37.78 -15.43 -6.03
CA GLN A 234 36.57 -14.73 -5.59
C GLN A 234 36.89 -13.63 -4.57
N SER A 235 37.75 -13.92 -3.59
CA SER A 235 38.17 -12.94 -2.57
C SER A 235 38.85 -11.72 -3.18
N ALA A 236 39.73 -11.92 -4.16
CA ALA A 236 40.41 -10.82 -4.82
C ALA A 236 39.42 -9.93 -5.58
N LEU A 237 38.51 -10.51 -6.37
CA LEU A 237 37.49 -9.76 -7.08
C LEU A 237 36.57 -8.97 -6.13
N VAL A 238 36.04 -9.61 -5.09
CA VAL A 238 35.16 -8.95 -4.09
C VAL A 238 35.86 -7.75 -3.43
N ARG A 239 37.15 -7.88 -3.09
CA ARG A 239 37.91 -6.76 -2.49
C ARG A 239 38.16 -5.63 -3.47
N GLU A 240 38.51 -5.94 -4.71
CA GLU A 240 38.75 -4.90 -5.73
C GLU A 240 37.48 -4.09 -5.99
N VAL A 241 36.34 -4.75 -6.18
CA VAL A 241 35.05 -4.07 -6.41
C VAL A 241 34.60 -3.31 -5.16
N GLY A 242 34.62 -3.97 -3.99
CA GLY A 242 34.20 -3.36 -2.73
C GLY A 242 35.04 -2.16 -2.32
N GLN A 243 36.36 -2.21 -2.55
CA GLN A 243 37.24 -1.07 -2.27
C GLN A 243 36.94 0.10 -3.23
N GLN A 244 36.70 -0.17 -4.51
CA GLN A 244 36.35 0.87 -5.47
C GLN A 244 35.01 1.55 -5.16
N ILE A 245 34.00 0.81 -4.68
CA ILE A 245 32.73 1.40 -4.19
C ILE A 245 33.02 2.44 -3.09
N ILE A 246 33.85 2.08 -2.11
CA ILE A 246 34.24 2.97 -1.01
C ILE A 246 35.05 4.17 -1.52
N ASP A 247 36.05 3.94 -2.36
CA ASP A 247 36.95 4.99 -2.86
C ASP A 247 36.21 6.03 -3.72
N ARG A 248 35.16 5.61 -4.43
CA ARG A 248 34.27 6.48 -5.22
C ARG A 248 33.18 7.15 -4.37
N GLY A 249 32.94 6.67 -3.15
CA GLY A 249 31.90 7.19 -2.27
C GLY A 249 30.48 6.87 -2.75
N LEU A 250 30.28 5.72 -3.39
CA LEU A 250 28.98 5.28 -3.89
C LEU A 250 28.09 4.80 -2.73
N GLU A 251 26.78 5.07 -2.83
CA GLU A 251 25.80 4.62 -1.83
C GLU A 251 25.39 3.15 -2.00
N MET A 252 25.74 2.54 -3.14
CA MET A 252 25.41 1.16 -3.48
C MET A 252 26.16 0.11 -2.64
N GLY A 253 25.50 -1.03 -2.40
CA GLY A 253 26.09 -2.20 -1.75
C GLY A 253 26.75 -3.20 -2.70
N LEU A 254 27.42 -4.20 -2.13
CA LEU A 254 27.99 -5.34 -2.86
C LEU A 254 27.29 -6.65 -2.45
N GLY A 255 26.73 -7.35 -3.43
CA GLY A 255 26.10 -8.65 -3.30
C GLY A 255 27.06 -9.81 -3.58
N GLY A 256 26.88 -10.93 -2.89
CA GLY A 256 27.65 -12.17 -3.10
C GLY A 256 27.37 -13.24 -2.04
N PRO A 257 27.73 -14.51 -2.25
CA PRO A 257 28.61 -15.04 -3.29
C PRO A 257 27.96 -15.44 -4.63
N GLU A 258 26.62 -15.46 -4.73
CA GLU A 258 25.91 -15.80 -5.97
C GLU A 258 26.16 -17.24 -6.46
N GLU A 259 26.39 -18.19 -5.56
CA GLU A 259 26.60 -19.59 -5.95
C GLU A 259 25.28 -20.28 -6.30
N THR A 260 25.35 -21.28 -7.19
CA THR A 260 24.21 -22.06 -7.74
C THR A 260 23.30 -22.69 -6.67
N ALA A 261 23.83 -23.01 -5.50
CA ALA A 261 23.10 -23.71 -4.45
C ALA A 261 23.51 -23.19 -3.08
N ILE A 262 22.60 -23.25 -2.10
CA ILE A 262 22.82 -22.70 -0.74
C ILE A 262 24.08 -23.32 -0.11
N ARG A 263 24.27 -24.63 -0.25
CA ARG A 263 25.46 -25.31 0.29
C ARG A 263 26.77 -24.78 -0.31
N TRP A 264 26.75 -24.35 -1.57
CA TRP A 264 27.94 -23.82 -2.24
C TRP A 264 28.19 -22.39 -1.78
N SER A 265 27.15 -21.60 -1.56
CA SER A 265 27.26 -20.28 -0.93
C SER A 265 27.92 -20.39 0.45
N VAL A 266 27.53 -21.37 1.26
CA VAL A 266 28.21 -21.68 2.53
C VAL A 266 29.69 -21.98 2.30
N ASN A 267 30.02 -22.86 1.34
CA ASN A 267 31.40 -23.21 1.05
C ASN A 267 32.24 -21.99 0.61
N SER A 268 31.70 -21.12 -0.24
CA SER A 268 32.39 -19.92 -0.68
C SER A 268 32.59 -18.92 0.46
N TYR A 269 31.57 -18.72 1.29
CA TYR A 269 31.66 -17.86 2.47
C TYR A 269 32.72 -18.34 3.50
N ASP A 270 32.82 -19.66 3.69
CA ASP A 270 33.77 -20.29 4.58
C ASP A 270 35.22 -20.11 4.12
N ASN A 271 35.44 -20.00 2.80
CA ASN A 271 36.75 -19.82 2.21
C ASN A 271 37.17 -18.35 2.03
N TRP A 272 36.26 -17.41 2.28
CA TRP A 272 36.59 -15.98 2.36
C TRP A 272 37.20 -15.65 3.73
N ASP A 273 38.03 -14.62 3.82
CA ASP A 273 38.45 -14.09 5.12
C ASP A 273 37.51 -12.98 5.60
N ALA A 274 37.76 -12.48 6.82
CA ALA A 274 36.92 -11.46 7.42
C ALA A 274 36.89 -10.16 6.60
N THR A 275 38.01 -9.77 5.99
CA THR A 275 38.10 -8.58 5.13
C THR A 275 37.23 -8.72 3.89
N THR A 276 37.32 -9.84 3.17
CA THR A 276 36.46 -10.10 2.00
C THR A 276 34.98 -10.06 2.38
N ARG A 277 34.59 -10.73 3.47
CA ARG A 277 33.20 -10.73 3.94
C ARG A 277 32.72 -9.35 4.38
N GLY A 278 33.63 -8.51 4.87
CA GLY A 278 33.33 -7.14 5.31
C GLY A 278 32.87 -6.21 4.18
N PHE A 279 33.28 -6.47 2.94
CA PHE A 279 32.82 -5.72 1.76
C PHE A 279 31.40 -6.10 1.32
N VAL A 280 30.92 -7.28 1.67
CA VAL A 280 29.59 -7.76 1.27
C VAL A 280 28.52 -7.19 2.20
N SER A 281 27.61 -6.38 1.64
CA SER A 281 26.48 -5.77 2.35
C SER A 281 25.25 -6.68 2.36
N GLN A 282 25.11 -7.54 1.34
CA GLN A 282 23.98 -8.47 1.14
C GLN A 282 24.51 -9.86 0.76
N ILE A 283 24.04 -10.90 1.44
CA ILE A 283 24.41 -12.28 1.09
C ILE A 283 23.45 -12.78 0.01
N ASN A 284 23.98 -13.06 -1.18
CA ASN A 284 23.22 -13.58 -2.32
C ASN A 284 23.50 -15.06 -2.52
N THR A 285 22.46 -15.86 -2.72
CA THR A 285 22.57 -17.28 -3.06
C THR A 285 21.47 -17.68 -4.02
N HIS A 286 21.75 -18.68 -4.87
CA HIS A 286 20.70 -19.37 -5.61
C HIS A 286 20.24 -20.59 -4.82
N SER A 287 19.04 -21.09 -5.15
CA SER A 287 18.39 -22.18 -4.41
C SER A 287 18.25 -23.46 -5.24
N TYR A 288 19.07 -23.66 -6.29
CA TYR A 288 18.94 -24.84 -7.13
C TYR A 288 19.33 -26.12 -6.37
N PRO A 289 18.60 -27.24 -6.56
CA PRO A 289 18.88 -28.49 -5.85
C PRO A 289 20.04 -29.29 -6.45
N TRP A 290 20.37 -29.09 -7.74
CA TRP A 290 21.48 -29.79 -8.42
C TRP A 290 22.83 -29.12 -8.13
N GLY A 291 23.89 -29.93 -8.00
CA GLY A 291 25.16 -29.49 -7.42
C GLY A 291 25.26 -29.77 -5.90
N GLY A 292 24.10 -30.07 -5.30
CA GLY A 292 23.92 -30.67 -4.00
C GLY A 292 23.64 -29.63 -2.93
N GLY A 293 22.37 -29.52 -2.55
CA GLY A 293 21.97 -28.90 -1.29
C GLY A 293 21.42 -27.49 -1.41
N SER A 294 20.11 -27.37 -1.18
CA SER A 294 19.33 -26.15 -0.91
C SER A 294 18.19 -26.47 0.07
N ASP A 295 18.43 -27.45 0.95
CA ASP A 295 17.45 -27.91 1.93
C ASP A 295 17.51 -27.09 3.23
N ALA A 296 16.62 -27.40 4.17
CA ALA A 296 16.55 -26.72 5.45
C ALA A 296 17.86 -26.79 6.26
N ALA A 297 18.67 -27.85 6.11
CA ALA A 297 19.93 -27.99 6.84
C ALA A 297 21.02 -27.09 6.23
N ASP A 298 21.10 -27.00 4.91
CA ASP A 298 22.02 -26.09 4.22
C ASP A 298 21.64 -24.62 4.50
N ALA A 299 20.34 -24.30 4.50
CA ALA A 299 19.82 -22.99 4.88
C ALA A 299 20.20 -22.62 6.32
N ALA A 300 19.96 -23.54 7.27
CA ALA A 300 20.36 -23.35 8.66
C ALA A 300 21.87 -23.14 8.82
N ALA A 301 22.70 -23.81 8.02
CA ALA A 301 24.15 -23.59 8.03
C ALA A 301 24.52 -22.17 7.59
N LEU A 302 23.96 -21.67 6.48
CA LEU A 302 24.21 -20.30 6.02
C LEU A 302 23.73 -19.26 7.04
N VAL A 303 22.55 -19.46 7.62
CA VAL A 303 22.01 -18.60 8.69
C VAL A 303 22.93 -18.59 9.91
N ALA A 304 23.38 -19.76 10.38
CA ALA A 304 24.29 -19.85 11.53
C ALA A 304 25.61 -19.12 11.26
N TYR A 305 26.15 -19.25 10.05
CA TYR A 305 27.34 -18.50 9.65
C TYR A 305 27.10 -17.00 9.66
N ASN A 306 26.00 -16.55 9.06
CA ASN A 306 25.63 -15.14 9.02
C ASN A 306 25.43 -14.54 10.42
N GLN A 307 24.81 -15.28 11.34
CA GLN A 307 24.63 -14.86 12.74
C GLN A 307 25.93 -14.80 13.54
N SER A 308 26.94 -15.61 13.19
CA SER A 308 28.22 -15.67 13.91
C SER A 308 29.18 -14.51 13.61
N ARG A 309 28.79 -13.58 12.73
CA ARG A 309 29.67 -12.51 12.22
C ARG A 309 30.00 -11.46 13.30
N PRO A 310 31.27 -11.03 13.41
CA PRO A 310 31.65 -9.94 14.32
C PRO A 310 30.96 -8.61 14.01
N GLU A 311 30.71 -8.36 12.72
CA GLU A 311 30.07 -7.13 12.21
C GLU A 311 28.54 -7.15 12.36
N GLY A 312 27.96 -8.23 12.89
CA GLY A 312 26.52 -8.51 12.92
C GLY A 312 25.99 -9.21 11.65
N PRO A 313 24.76 -9.75 11.72
CA PRO A 313 24.14 -10.45 10.59
C PRO A 313 23.82 -9.48 9.44
N LYS A 314 23.94 -9.97 8.21
CA LYS A 314 23.52 -9.30 6.98
C LYS A 314 22.20 -9.86 6.48
N LYS A 315 21.53 -9.14 5.56
CA LYS A 315 20.36 -9.68 4.87
C LYS A 315 20.78 -10.79 3.93
N ILE A 316 19.94 -11.83 3.82
CA ILE A 316 20.12 -12.92 2.86
C ILE A 316 19.04 -12.79 1.79
N TYR A 317 19.46 -12.83 0.53
CA TYR A 317 18.58 -12.82 -0.63
C TYR A 317 18.76 -14.13 -1.41
N ALA A 318 17.65 -14.78 -1.72
CA ALA A 318 17.60 -15.87 -2.68
C ALA A 318 17.46 -15.25 -4.08
N THR A 319 18.58 -15.06 -4.77
CA THR A 319 18.70 -14.22 -5.97
C THR A 319 18.49 -14.98 -7.27
N GLU A 320 18.28 -16.30 -7.22
CA GLU A 320 17.89 -17.05 -8.40
C GLU A 320 17.29 -18.41 -8.04
N PHE A 321 16.12 -18.66 -8.62
CA PHE A 321 15.55 -19.99 -8.71
C PHE A 321 14.60 -20.08 -9.90
N GLY A 322 14.45 -21.27 -10.44
CA GLY A 322 13.49 -21.58 -11.50
C GLY A 322 13.30 -23.08 -11.58
N THR A 323 12.09 -23.52 -11.91
CA THR A 323 11.80 -24.96 -11.80
C THR A 323 12.32 -25.75 -12.98
N GLY A 324 12.27 -25.17 -14.19
CA GLY A 324 12.57 -25.85 -15.45
C GLY A 324 11.75 -27.14 -15.66
N GLY A 325 11.81 -27.76 -16.85
CA GLY A 325 11.35 -29.13 -17.04
C GLY A 325 9.86 -29.39 -16.79
N ASP A 326 9.49 -30.66 -16.53
CA ASP A 326 8.14 -31.23 -16.65
C ASP A 326 7.01 -30.43 -15.95
N SER A 327 6.12 -29.85 -16.75
CA SER A 327 5.07 -28.89 -16.33
C SER A 327 3.65 -29.47 -16.42
N THR A 328 3.47 -30.77 -16.17
CA THR A 328 2.12 -31.34 -16.00
C THR A 328 1.46 -30.70 -14.76
N PRO A 329 0.14 -30.46 -14.76
CA PRO A 329 -0.36 -29.09 -14.79
C PRO A 329 0.12 -28.21 -13.63
N LEU A 330 0.28 -28.70 -12.39
CA LEU A 330 0.81 -27.92 -11.24
C LEU A 330 2.21 -28.35 -10.71
N SER A 331 2.86 -29.42 -11.17
CA SER A 331 4.08 -29.95 -10.53
C SER A 331 5.21 -28.92 -10.38
N GLY A 332 5.43 -28.09 -11.42
CA GLY A 332 6.36 -26.97 -11.35
C GLY A 332 5.91 -25.89 -10.36
N GLY A 333 4.61 -25.63 -10.24
CA GLY A 333 4.06 -24.73 -9.23
C GLY A 333 4.32 -25.21 -7.81
N VAL A 334 4.04 -26.47 -7.50
CA VAL A 334 4.33 -27.07 -6.17
C VAL A 334 5.82 -27.01 -5.85
N THR A 335 6.69 -27.33 -6.82
CA THR A 335 8.16 -27.22 -6.64
C THR A 335 8.57 -25.79 -6.31
N LEU A 336 7.99 -24.80 -7.01
CA LEU A 336 8.23 -23.38 -6.73
C LEU A 336 7.76 -22.99 -5.32
N ALA A 337 6.54 -23.39 -4.94
CA ALA A 337 5.98 -23.09 -3.62
C ALA A 337 6.84 -23.67 -2.50
N ASN A 338 7.22 -24.95 -2.60
CA ASN A 338 8.05 -25.60 -1.59
C ASN A 338 9.43 -24.94 -1.44
N GLN A 339 10.05 -24.52 -2.56
CA GLN A 339 11.33 -23.81 -2.47
C GLN A 339 11.17 -22.42 -1.85
N ILE A 340 10.16 -21.64 -2.26
CA ILE A 340 9.86 -20.33 -1.64
C ILE A 340 9.62 -20.50 -0.14
N THR A 341 8.79 -21.47 0.25
CA THR A 341 8.50 -21.76 1.66
C THR A 341 9.76 -22.10 2.44
N SER A 342 10.63 -22.96 1.90
CA SER A 342 11.90 -23.29 2.53
C SER A 342 12.83 -22.08 2.64
N ASP A 343 12.95 -21.26 1.60
CA ASP A 343 13.82 -20.08 1.61
C ASP A 343 13.32 -19.01 2.59
N LEU A 344 12.00 -18.83 2.71
CA LEU A 344 11.43 -17.90 3.70
C LEU A 344 11.56 -18.45 5.12
N ASN A 345 11.19 -19.69 5.39
CA ASN A 345 11.15 -20.22 6.75
C ASN A 345 12.54 -20.62 7.29
N ASN A 346 13.39 -21.23 6.45
CA ASN A 346 14.66 -21.82 6.89
C ASN A 346 15.87 -20.93 6.58
N LEU A 347 15.90 -20.31 5.40
CA LEU A 347 17.01 -19.44 4.99
C LEU A 347 16.84 -18.02 5.57
N GLY A 348 15.62 -17.66 5.98
CA GLY A 348 15.32 -16.32 6.46
C GLY A 348 15.46 -15.27 5.35
N ALA A 349 15.17 -15.66 4.09
CA ALA A 349 15.35 -14.79 2.94
C ALA A 349 14.49 -13.52 3.10
N ALA A 350 15.14 -12.37 3.01
CA ALA A 350 14.50 -11.05 3.03
C ALA A 350 14.07 -10.62 1.62
N GLY A 351 14.78 -11.08 0.59
CA GLY A 351 14.39 -10.95 -0.81
C GLY A 351 14.46 -12.28 -1.55
N TRP A 352 13.56 -12.47 -2.52
CA TRP A 352 13.47 -13.69 -3.32
C TRP A 352 13.19 -13.36 -4.78
N THR A 353 13.99 -13.88 -5.70
CA THR A 353 13.82 -13.63 -7.13
C THR A 353 13.75 -14.88 -7.98
N TYR A 354 12.75 -14.91 -8.84
CA TYR A 354 12.66 -15.90 -9.92
C TYR A 354 13.71 -15.60 -10.99
N TRP A 355 14.35 -16.60 -11.60
CA TRP A 355 15.40 -16.39 -12.61
C TRP A 355 14.98 -15.42 -13.72
N GLN A 356 14.20 -15.88 -14.70
CA GLN A 356 13.58 -15.01 -15.70
C GLN A 356 12.09 -15.34 -15.75
N ALA A 357 11.26 -14.33 -15.58
CA ALA A 357 9.81 -14.53 -15.52
C ALA A 357 9.22 -14.87 -16.89
N VAL A 358 9.87 -14.46 -17.98
CA VAL A 358 9.41 -14.67 -19.36
C VAL A 358 10.43 -15.49 -20.13
N GLU A 359 10.00 -16.56 -20.78
CA GLU A 359 10.87 -17.45 -21.57
C GLU A 359 10.29 -17.68 -22.97
N ASP A 360 11.19 -17.95 -23.92
CA ASP A 360 10.85 -18.43 -25.26
C ASP A 360 10.19 -19.83 -25.23
N ASN A 361 9.34 -20.14 -26.22
CA ASN A 361 8.65 -21.43 -26.31
C ASN A 361 9.55 -22.54 -26.89
N ASN A 362 10.66 -22.84 -26.21
CA ASN A 362 11.67 -23.83 -26.61
C ASN A 362 11.49 -25.21 -25.94
N GLY A 363 10.41 -25.40 -25.19
CA GLY A 363 10.10 -26.64 -24.45
C GLY A 363 10.85 -26.83 -23.13
N SER A 364 11.62 -25.82 -22.68
CA SER A 364 12.40 -25.89 -21.43
C SER A 364 11.59 -25.52 -20.17
N ASN A 365 10.46 -24.84 -20.32
CA ASN A 365 9.47 -24.50 -19.27
C ASN A 365 10.04 -23.73 -18.06
N TRP A 366 11.00 -22.83 -18.27
CA TRP A 366 11.56 -22.02 -17.18
C TRP A 366 10.71 -20.79 -16.83
N GLY A 367 10.07 -20.14 -17.79
CA GLY A 367 9.31 -18.91 -17.55
C GLY A 367 7.98 -19.13 -16.83
N LEU A 368 7.60 -18.17 -15.98
CA LEU A 368 6.25 -18.02 -15.46
C LEU A 368 5.26 -17.71 -16.60
N ILE A 369 5.74 -16.97 -17.60
CA ILE A 369 5.04 -16.62 -18.83
C ILE A 369 5.87 -17.15 -20.00
N ILE A 370 5.22 -17.85 -20.93
CA ILE A 370 5.83 -18.31 -22.18
C ILE A 370 5.42 -17.39 -23.29
N ALA A 371 6.41 -16.72 -23.89
CA ALA A 371 6.18 -15.66 -24.85
C ALA A 371 7.25 -15.78 -25.94
N PRO A 372 6.89 -16.04 -27.21
CA PRO A 372 7.89 -16.27 -28.27
C PRO A 372 8.86 -15.09 -28.42
N PHE A 373 10.16 -15.39 -28.48
CA PHE A 373 11.24 -14.43 -28.69
C PHE A 373 11.54 -14.22 -30.19
N ASP A 374 10.46 -14.11 -30.99
CA ASP A 374 10.50 -13.82 -32.43
C ASP A 374 9.99 -12.40 -32.76
N GLY A 375 9.57 -11.65 -31.74
CA GLY A 375 9.10 -10.26 -31.80
C GLY A 375 7.74 -10.06 -32.48
N ALA A 376 7.34 -10.92 -33.43
CA ALA A 376 6.15 -10.70 -34.26
C ALA A 376 4.85 -11.25 -33.64
N ASN A 377 4.94 -12.17 -32.68
CA ASN A 377 3.75 -12.77 -32.07
C ASN A 377 3.13 -11.84 -31.01
N ASN A 378 1.81 -11.69 -31.03
CA ASN A 378 1.06 -10.94 -30.02
C ASN A 378 0.59 -11.81 -28.85
N SER A 379 0.73 -13.14 -28.92
CA SER A 379 0.27 -14.06 -27.88
C SER A 379 1.37 -14.42 -26.88
N PHE A 380 0.95 -14.79 -25.68
CA PHE A 380 1.75 -15.41 -24.63
C PHE A 380 0.84 -16.26 -23.74
N ASP A 381 1.42 -17.23 -23.05
CA ASP A 381 0.72 -18.15 -22.15
C ASP A 381 1.25 -18.01 -20.73
N THR A 382 0.35 -17.95 -19.75
CA THR A 382 0.74 -18.09 -18.34
C THR A 382 0.87 -19.56 -17.96
N ARG A 383 1.85 -19.86 -17.11
CA ARG A 383 2.01 -21.19 -16.51
C ARG A 383 1.42 -21.22 -15.11
N ARG A 384 1.21 -22.42 -14.54
CA ARG A 384 0.76 -22.52 -13.14
C ARG A 384 1.74 -21.90 -12.15
N GLN A 385 3.04 -21.92 -12.47
CA GLN A 385 4.07 -21.23 -11.71
C GLN A 385 3.77 -19.73 -11.54
N PHE A 386 3.19 -19.06 -12.55
CA PHE A 386 2.78 -17.65 -12.42
C PHE A 386 1.75 -17.47 -11.30
N TYR A 387 0.68 -18.26 -11.34
CA TYR A 387 -0.38 -18.18 -10.32
C TYR A 387 0.09 -18.64 -8.95
N VAL A 388 1.02 -19.59 -8.87
CA VAL A 388 1.65 -19.96 -7.60
C VAL A 388 2.54 -18.84 -7.08
N MET A 389 3.37 -18.22 -7.91
CA MET A 389 4.15 -17.04 -7.51
C MET A 389 3.24 -15.92 -7.02
N LYS A 390 2.06 -15.74 -7.66
CA LYS A 390 1.05 -14.77 -7.25
C LYS A 390 0.51 -15.04 -5.83
N GLN A 391 0.32 -16.31 -5.44
CA GLN A 391 -0.12 -16.68 -4.07
C GLN A 391 0.80 -16.10 -2.98
N PHE A 392 2.11 -15.99 -3.26
CA PHE A 392 3.07 -15.38 -2.33
C PHE A 392 3.17 -13.86 -2.55
N SER A 393 3.50 -13.45 -3.79
CA SER A 393 3.94 -12.08 -4.09
C SER A 393 2.88 -10.99 -3.94
N GLN A 394 1.60 -11.34 -4.12
CA GLN A 394 0.48 -10.42 -3.91
C GLN A 394 0.03 -10.31 -2.45
N HIS A 395 0.47 -11.20 -1.57
CA HIS A 395 -0.04 -11.28 -0.21
C HIS A 395 1.03 -11.14 0.87
N ILE A 396 2.30 -11.30 0.51
CA ILE A 396 3.47 -11.05 1.35
C ILE A 396 4.20 -9.84 0.75
N ARG A 397 3.76 -8.63 1.08
CA ARG A 397 4.30 -7.40 0.46
C ARG A 397 5.57 -6.94 1.19
N PRO A 398 6.44 -6.15 0.53
CA PRO A 398 7.61 -5.55 1.18
C PRO A 398 7.21 -4.85 2.47
N GLY A 399 7.80 -5.17 3.61
CA GLY A 399 7.41 -4.66 4.92
C GLY A 399 6.64 -5.65 5.80
N SER A 400 6.10 -6.73 5.23
CA SER A 400 5.57 -7.85 6.01
C SER A 400 6.66 -8.51 6.85
N HIS A 401 6.27 -9.07 7.99
CA HIS A 401 7.14 -9.94 8.79
C HIS A 401 6.77 -11.39 8.56
N ILE A 402 7.76 -12.24 8.27
CA ILE A 402 7.58 -13.69 8.29
C ILE A 402 7.43 -14.12 9.76
N LEU A 403 6.48 -15.01 10.04
CA LEU A 403 6.14 -15.45 11.39
C LEU A 403 6.73 -16.82 11.70
N ASP A 404 7.16 -17.03 12.94
CA ASP A 404 7.56 -18.34 13.44
C ASP A 404 6.35 -19.26 13.55
N GLN A 405 6.50 -20.47 13.00
CA GLN A 405 5.47 -21.50 12.95
C GLN A 405 6.11 -22.88 12.65
N ALA A 406 5.39 -23.98 12.90
CA ALA A 406 5.97 -25.33 12.99
C ALA A 406 5.77 -26.25 11.76
N ASP A 407 5.12 -25.79 10.70
CA ASP A 407 4.72 -26.57 9.51
C ASP A 407 5.56 -26.16 8.29
N ASP A 408 6.27 -27.11 7.67
CA ASP A 408 7.21 -26.87 6.59
C ASP A 408 6.55 -26.60 5.22
N GLU A 409 5.23 -26.77 5.10
CA GLU A 409 4.46 -26.47 3.88
C GLU A 409 3.67 -25.15 4.00
N VAL A 410 3.83 -24.43 5.11
CA VAL A 410 3.14 -23.16 5.38
C VAL A 410 4.12 -22.01 5.46
N VAL A 411 3.81 -20.90 4.79
CA VAL A 411 4.40 -19.59 5.12
C VAL A 411 3.33 -18.75 5.81
N ALA A 412 3.65 -18.25 7.00
CA ALA A 412 2.83 -17.27 7.69
C ALA A 412 3.53 -15.92 7.66
N SER A 413 2.81 -14.85 7.35
CA SER A 413 3.33 -13.49 7.42
C SER A 413 2.29 -12.52 7.99
N TYR A 414 2.77 -11.44 8.61
CA TYR A 414 1.93 -10.35 9.09
C TYR A 414 2.35 -9.05 8.42
N ASP A 415 1.41 -8.38 7.75
CA ASP A 415 1.60 -7.02 7.25
C ASP A 415 1.05 -6.02 8.29
N PRO A 416 1.91 -5.32 9.03
CA PRO A 416 1.47 -4.37 10.04
C PRO A 416 0.79 -3.13 9.43
N ARG A 417 1.01 -2.81 8.14
CA ARG A 417 0.42 -1.63 7.48
C ARG A 417 -1.04 -1.88 7.09
N LEU A 418 -1.35 -3.13 6.72
CA LEU A 418 -2.70 -3.61 6.45
C LEU A 418 -3.42 -4.11 7.72
N GLY A 419 -2.66 -4.51 8.75
CA GLY A 419 -3.23 -5.19 9.91
C GLY A 419 -3.80 -6.55 9.53
N ALA A 420 -3.10 -7.28 8.65
CA ALA A 420 -3.55 -8.55 8.09
C ALA A 420 -2.47 -9.64 8.22
N THR A 421 -2.91 -10.86 8.50
CA THR A 421 -2.08 -12.06 8.49
C THR A 421 -2.35 -12.86 7.22
N THR A 422 -1.30 -13.25 6.51
CA THR A 422 -1.36 -14.10 5.32
C THR A 422 -0.82 -15.48 5.67
N LEU A 423 -1.56 -16.53 5.30
CA LEU A 423 -1.11 -17.92 5.36
C LEU A 423 -1.06 -18.47 3.94
N VAL A 424 0.11 -18.86 3.44
CA VAL A 424 0.25 -19.57 2.17
C VAL A 424 0.51 -21.04 2.48
N ILE A 425 -0.41 -21.92 2.08
CA ILE A 425 -0.42 -23.33 2.43
C ILE A 425 -0.21 -24.14 1.15
N THR A 426 0.85 -24.92 1.10
CA THR A 426 1.06 -25.91 0.04
C THR A 426 0.51 -27.25 0.52
N ASN A 427 -0.23 -27.94 -0.35
CA ASN A 427 -0.53 -29.36 -0.19
C ASN A 427 0.05 -30.05 -1.42
N ASP A 428 1.24 -30.63 -1.25
CA ASP A 428 1.94 -31.34 -2.33
C ASP A 428 1.58 -32.83 -2.41
N GLU A 429 0.65 -33.28 -1.55
CA GLU A 429 0.13 -34.63 -1.58
C GLU A 429 -0.65 -34.88 -2.88
N THR A 430 -0.57 -36.10 -3.39
CA THR A 430 -1.12 -36.46 -4.71
C THR A 430 -2.57 -36.95 -4.67
N ALA A 431 -3.13 -37.21 -3.49
CA ALA A 431 -4.49 -37.75 -3.35
C ALA A 431 -5.25 -37.38 -2.06
N SER A 432 -4.59 -36.83 -1.04
CA SER A 432 -5.24 -36.46 0.23
C SER A 432 -5.64 -35.00 0.27
N VAL A 433 -6.85 -34.74 0.75
CA VAL A 433 -7.20 -33.43 1.29
C VAL A 433 -6.46 -33.30 2.62
N ASP A 434 -5.71 -32.22 2.77
CA ASP A 434 -5.09 -31.85 4.02
C ASP A 434 -5.91 -30.74 4.70
N THR A 435 -6.06 -30.83 6.02
CA THR A 435 -6.82 -29.84 6.79
C THR A 435 -5.99 -29.37 7.97
N ARG A 436 -5.69 -28.08 7.95
CA ARG A 436 -4.89 -27.40 8.97
C ARG A 436 -5.76 -26.48 9.79
N THR A 437 -5.48 -26.42 11.07
CA THR A 437 -6.09 -25.48 12.01
C THR A 437 -4.99 -24.60 12.59
N PHE A 438 -5.24 -23.30 12.65
CA PHE A 438 -4.32 -22.29 13.14
C PHE A 438 -4.91 -21.58 14.35
N ASN A 439 -4.16 -21.50 15.44
CA ASN A 439 -4.53 -20.68 16.61
C ASN A 439 -3.90 -19.30 16.46
N LEU A 440 -4.71 -18.24 16.53
CA LEU A 440 -4.21 -16.88 16.60
C LEU A 440 -3.98 -16.51 18.07
N LEU A 441 -2.72 -16.28 18.43
CA LEU A 441 -2.30 -16.09 19.82
C LEU A 441 -2.65 -14.70 20.37
N ASP A 442 -2.65 -13.69 19.50
CA ASP A 442 -2.74 -12.27 19.88
C ASP A 442 -3.69 -11.44 18.99
N GLN A 443 -4.38 -12.08 18.04
CA GLN A 443 -5.30 -11.42 17.11
C GLN A 443 -6.64 -12.14 17.00
N THR A 444 -7.65 -11.42 16.49
CA THR A 444 -8.94 -11.99 16.08
C THR A 444 -9.22 -11.67 14.62
N VAL A 445 -9.85 -12.60 13.90
CA VAL A 445 -10.24 -12.41 12.50
C VAL A 445 -11.58 -11.70 12.42
N SER A 446 -11.61 -10.58 11.71
CA SER A 446 -12.81 -9.81 11.40
C SER A 446 -13.36 -10.16 10.01
N HIS A 447 -12.47 -10.41 9.04
CA HIS A 447 -12.81 -10.86 7.70
C HIS A 447 -11.70 -11.81 7.20
N SER A 448 -12.06 -12.80 6.38
CA SER A 448 -11.08 -13.70 5.79
C SER A 448 -11.40 -13.97 4.33
N ARG A 449 -10.36 -14.35 3.57
CA ARG A 449 -10.46 -14.74 2.17
C ARG A 449 -9.55 -15.91 1.87
N VAL A 450 -10.01 -16.85 1.07
CA VAL A 450 -9.29 -18.03 0.60
C VAL A 450 -9.12 -17.93 -0.91
N ILE A 451 -7.88 -18.07 -1.38
CA ILE A 451 -7.51 -18.03 -2.80
C ILE A 451 -6.72 -19.30 -3.10
N ARG A 452 -7.02 -19.99 -4.20
CA ARG A 452 -6.41 -21.29 -4.51
C ARG A 452 -5.89 -21.39 -5.94
N THR A 453 -4.74 -22.03 -6.07
CA THR A 453 -4.19 -22.49 -7.33
C THR A 453 -4.09 -24.02 -7.31
N SER A 454 -4.63 -24.68 -8.34
CA SER A 454 -4.60 -26.14 -8.53
C SER A 454 -4.42 -26.50 -10.01
N ASP A 455 -4.61 -27.76 -10.41
CA ASP A 455 -4.67 -28.17 -11.82
C ASP A 455 -5.87 -27.58 -12.59
N SER A 456 -6.91 -27.12 -11.89
CA SER A 456 -8.12 -26.51 -12.48
C SER A 456 -8.43 -25.10 -11.99
N GLU A 457 -7.86 -24.65 -10.87
CA GLU A 457 -8.13 -23.34 -10.27
C GLU A 457 -6.95 -22.40 -10.52
N TYR A 458 -7.14 -21.26 -11.19
CA TYR A 458 -6.07 -20.32 -11.58
C TYR A 458 -6.11 -19.06 -10.69
N TYR A 459 -5.60 -19.17 -9.45
CA TYR A 459 -5.70 -18.08 -8.46
C TYR A 459 -7.17 -17.70 -8.18
N GLN A 460 -7.98 -18.73 -7.95
CA GLN A 460 -9.42 -18.63 -7.79
C GLN A 460 -9.79 -18.28 -6.35
N ALA A 461 -10.63 -17.25 -6.16
CA ALA A 461 -11.22 -16.93 -4.86
C ALA A 461 -12.33 -17.93 -4.49
N LEU A 462 -12.37 -18.31 -3.21
CA LEU A 462 -13.25 -19.34 -2.63
C LEU A 462 -14.00 -18.82 -1.38
N GLY A 463 -14.13 -17.50 -1.23
CA GLY A 463 -14.79 -16.88 -0.08
C GLY A 463 -13.97 -16.95 1.20
N GLY A 464 -14.64 -17.01 2.34
CA GLY A 464 -14.00 -16.97 3.66
C GLY A 464 -13.46 -18.33 4.14
N ALA A 465 -12.44 -18.29 4.98
CA ALA A 465 -12.01 -19.46 5.74
C ALA A 465 -13.01 -19.78 6.87
N THR A 466 -12.96 -21.01 7.40
CA THR A 466 -13.76 -21.34 8.59
C THR A 466 -13.13 -20.70 9.82
N VAL A 467 -13.79 -19.69 10.38
CA VAL A 467 -13.32 -18.95 11.58
C VAL A 467 -14.15 -19.37 12.80
N SER A 468 -13.48 -19.57 13.94
CA SER A 468 -14.16 -19.89 15.20
C SER A 468 -15.07 -18.73 15.67
N PRO A 469 -16.10 -18.99 16.50
CA PRO A 469 -16.97 -17.91 17.01
C PRO A 469 -16.26 -16.82 17.81
N ARG A 470 -15.05 -17.08 18.31
CA ARG A 470 -14.21 -16.09 19.01
C ARG A 470 -13.26 -15.34 18.08
N GLY A 471 -13.19 -15.71 16.81
CA GLY A 471 -12.27 -15.12 15.84
C GLY A 471 -10.80 -15.54 16.00
N ASN A 472 -10.46 -16.38 16.97
CA ASN A 472 -9.07 -16.68 17.35
C ASN A 472 -8.56 -18.03 16.84
N GLN A 473 -9.33 -18.71 15.99
CA GLN A 473 -8.90 -19.95 15.35
C GLN A 473 -9.47 -20.00 13.94
N VAL A 474 -8.65 -20.46 12.99
CA VAL A 474 -8.98 -20.58 11.57
C VAL A 474 -8.70 -22.01 11.11
N THR A 475 -9.62 -22.61 10.38
CA THR A 475 -9.46 -23.93 9.77
C THR A 475 -9.58 -23.85 8.27
N VAL A 476 -8.65 -24.51 7.56
CA VAL A 476 -8.53 -24.48 6.11
C VAL A 476 -8.34 -25.90 5.61
N SER A 477 -9.16 -26.31 4.62
CA SER A 477 -9.02 -27.60 3.93
C SER A 477 -8.46 -27.37 2.53
N SER A 478 -7.29 -27.92 2.26
CA SER A 478 -6.56 -27.84 0.99
C SER A 478 -6.62 -29.18 0.28
N PRO A 479 -7.26 -29.29 -0.90
CA PRO A 479 -7.21 -30.50 -1.72
C PRO A 479 -5.79 -30.88 -2.11
N ALA A 480 -5.62 -32.12 -2.56
CA ALA A 480 -4.36 -32.65 -3.08
C ALA A 480 -3.84 -31.79 -4.24
N SER A 481 -2.53 -31.60 -4.33
CA SER A 481 -1.87 -30.77 -5.34
C SER A 481 -2.47 -29.37 -5.42
N THR A 482 -2.35 -28.59 -4.34
CA THR A 482 -2.83 -27.20 -4.31
C THR A 482 -1.86 -26.27 -3.60
N VAL A 483 -1.92 -24.99 -3.97
CA VAL A 483 -1.37 -23.89 -3.17
C VAL A 483 -2.53 -22.97 -2.82
N THR A 484 -2.79 -22.78 -1.54
CA THR A 484 -3.93 -22.01 -1.02
C THR A 484 -3.42 -20.87 -0.14
N THR A 485 -3.76 -19.63 -0.49
CA THR A 485 -3.54 -18.48 0.40
C THR A 485 -4.79 -18.15 1.18
N VAL A 486 -4.62 -17.86 2.46
CA VAL A 486 -5.67 -17.34 3.33
C VAL A 486 -5.24 -15.98 3.85
N GLN A 487 -5.98 -14.93 3.47
CA GLN A 487 -5.85 -13.61 4.05
C GLN A 487 -6.78 -13.47 5.25
N LEU A 488 -6.23 -13.03 6.38
CA LEU A 488 -6.93 -12.83 7.64
C LEU A 488 -6.83 -11.36 8.02
N HIS A 489 -7.92 -10.62 7.83
CA HIS A 489 -7.98 -9.22 8.22
C HIS A 489 -8.42 -9.11 9.68
N HIS A 490 -7.63 -8.40 10.48
CA HIS A 490 -7.93 -8.19 11.90
C HIS A 490 -8.78 -6.94 12.11
N ARG A 491 -8.77 -6.02 11.14
CA ARG A 491 -9.60 -4.81 11.15
C ARG A 491 -11.00 -5.07 10.59
N PRO A 492 -12.03 -4.38 11.11
CA PRO A 492 -13.40 -4.49 10.61
C PRO A 492 -13.48 -4.15 9.12
N ASN A 493 -14.38 -4.82 8.42
CA ASN A 493 -14.80 -4.40 7.09
C ASN A 493 -15.69 -3.15 7.24
N LEU A 494 -15.38 -2.08 6.50
CA LEU A 494 -16.19 -0.87 6.49
C LEU A 494 -17.48 -1.04 5.66
N ILE A 495 -17.57 -2.10 4.85
CA ILE A 495 -18.75 -2.44 4.04
C ILE A 495 -19.78 -3.20 4.86
N GLN A 496 -21.06 -2.81 4.71
CA GLN A 496 -22.20 -3.58 5.23
C GLN A 496 -22.60 -4.69 4.24
N ASN A 497 -23.02 -5.86 4.72
CA ASN A 497 -23.42 -6.99 3.86
C ASN A 497 -22.43 -7.29 2.72
N PRO A 498 -21.15 -7.61 3.04
CA PRO A 498 -20.09 -7.72 2.06
C PRO A 498 -20.23 -8.90 1.09
N GLY A 499 -20.93 -9.97 1.48
CA GLY A 499 -21.21 -11.15 0.65
C GLY A 499 -22.52 -11.05 -0.14
N PHE A 500 -23.08 -9.85 -0.27
CA PHE A 500 -24.34 -9.61 -1.00
C PHE A 500 -25.49 -10.57 -0.64
N ASP A 501 -25.64 -10.93 0.64
CA ASP A 501 -26.74 -11.78 1.10
C ASP A 501 -28.06 -11.08 0.78
N LEU A 502 -28.97 -11.81 0.14
CA LEU A 502 -30.29 -11.29 -0.19
C LEU A 502 -31.20 -11.19 1.04
N ASP A 503 -30.90 -11.87 2.16
CA ASP A 503 -31.75 -11.90 3.36
C ASP A 503 -33.22 -12.28 3.04
N GLY A 504 -33.41 -13.14 2.03
CA GLY A 504 -34.72 -13.52 1.51
C GLY A 504 -35.33 -12.56 0.49
N ALA A 505 -34.60 -11.55 0.01
CA ALA A 505 -34.94 -10.80 -1.18
C ALA A 505 -34.95 -11.71 -2.42
N ALA A 506 -35.71 -11.33 -3.44
CA ALA A 506 -35.80 -12.09 -4.68
C ALA A 506 -34.66 -11.71 -5.65
N ASN A 507 -34.20 -12.67 -6.46
CA ASN A 507 -33.22 -12.40 -7.52
C ASN A 507 -33.76 -11.30 -8.44
N GLY A 508 -32.89 -10.37 -8.83
CA GLY A 508 -33.29 -9.15 -9.55
C GLY A 508 -33.66 -7.97 -8.65
N ALA A 509 -33.43 -8.05 -7.33
CA ALA A 509 -33.66 -6.92 -6.43
C ALA A 509 -32.80 -5.70 -6.82
N SER A 510 -33.33 -4.50 -6.61
CA SER A 510 -32.61 -3.23 -6.84
C SER A 510 -31.88 -2.71 -5.59
N ALA A 511 -32.09 -3.35 -4.44
CA ALA A 511 -31.43 -3.02 -3.19
C ALA A 511 -31.47 -4.22 -2.23
N ILE A 512 -30.43 -4.35 -1.43
CA ILE A 512 -30.29 -5.27 -0.29
C ILE A 512 -29.74 -4.47 0.90
N PRO A 513 -29.70 -5.01 2.13
CA PRO A 513 -29.09 -4.30 3.24
C PRO A 513 -27.68 -3.80 2.89
N GLY A 514 -27.44 -2.51 3.06
CA GLY A 514 -26.15 -1.86 2.74
C GLY A 514 -25.95 -1.48 1.27
N TRP A 515 -26.56 -2.16 0.29
CA TRP A 515 -26.26 -1.97 -1.14
C TRP A 515 -27.47 -1.57 -1.99
N GLN A 516 -27.22 -0.70 -2.97
CA GLN A 516 -28.16 -0.28 -4.01
C GLN A 516 -27.59 -0.63 -5.39
N SER A 517 -28.46 -0.99 -6.33
CA SER A 517 -28.11 -1.14 -7.73
C SER A 517 -28.83 -0.13 -8.62
N VAL A 518 -28.13 0.39 -9.63
CA VAL A 518 -28.67 1.30 -10.65
C VAL A 518 -28.20 0.84 -12.02
N GLY A 519 -29.07 0.99 -13.03
CA GLY A 519 -28.78 0.56 -14.41
C GLY A 519 -28.97 -0.94 -14.59
N ASN A 520 -28.11 -1.56 -15.40
CA ASN A 520 -28.25 -2.97 -15.80
C ASN A 520 -27.64 -3.97 -14.79
N VAL A 521 -27.77 -3.69 -13.49
CA VAL A 521 -27.22 -4.52 -12.40
C VAL A 521 -28.33 -5.09 -11.53
N ALA A 522 -28.19 -6.36 -11.16
CA ALA A 522 -29.13 -7.10 -10.31
C ALA A 522 -28.38 -7.92 -9.26
N PHE A 523 -29.03 -8.21 -8.14
CA PHE A 523 -28.51 -9.20 -7.20
C PHE A 523 -29.08 -10.61 -7.51
N ASP A 524 -28.28 -11.66 -7.32
CA ASP A 524 -28.60 -13.03 -7.70
C ASP A 524 -28.18 -14.02 -6.60
N THR A 525 -29.07 -14.95 -6.21
CA THR A 525 -28.72 -16.12 -5.36
C THR A 525 -28.45 -17.39 -6.15
N GLY A 526 -28.73 -17.40 -7.46
CA GLY A 526 -28.54 -18.58 -8.29
C GLY A 526 -27.07 -18.82 -8.67
N SER A 527 -26.23 -17.80 -8.50
CA SER A 527 -24.82 -17.79 -8.89
C SER A 527 -24.01 -17.36 -7.69
N ASP A 528 -23.38 -18.32 -7.00
CA ASP A 528 -22.49 -18.09 -5.87
C ASP A 528 -21.04 -18.18 -6.37
N LEU A 529 -20.29 -17.10 -6.19
CA LEU A 529 -18.92 -16.99 -6.69
C LEU A 529 -17.90 -17.70 -5.83
N THR A 530 -18.25 -17.96 -4.59
CA THR A 530 -17.30 -18.40 -3.58
C THR A 530 -17.65 -19.76 -3.02
N GLY A 531 -18.90 -20.21 -3.21
CA GLY A 531 -19.41 -21.47 -2.71
C GLY A 531 -19.75 -21.41 -1.22
N ASP A 532 -19.77 -20.23 -0.61
CA ASP A 532 -20.08 -20.03 0.81
C ASP A 532 -21.60 -19.92 1.08
N GLY A 533 -22.40 -19.92 0.02
CA GLY A 533 -23.85 -19.84 0.07
C GLY A 533 -24.41 -18.43 0.20
N SER A 534 -23.58 -17.38 0.10
CA SER A 534 -24.04 -16.01 0.03
C SER A 534 -24.61 -15.65 -1.35
N GLY A 535 -25.27 -14.49 -1.43
CA GLY A 535 -25.72 -13.96 -2.71
C GLY A 535 -24.55 -13.35 -3.48
N THR A 536 -24.80 -12.83 -4.67
CA THR A 536 -23.77 -12.21 -5.50
C THR A 536 -24.36 -11.04 -6.27
N GLY A 537 -23.58 -9.99 -6.48
CA GLY A 537 -23.91 -8.94 -7.44
C GLY A 537 -23.67 -9.41 -8.86
N ARG A 538 -24.65 -9.32 -9.75
CA ARG A 538 -24.55 -9.75 -11.16
C ARG A 538 -24.90 -8.61 -12.11
N LEU A 539 -24.11 -8.47 -13.17
CA LEU A 539 -24.42 -7.58 -14.29
C LEU A 539 -25.12 -8.35 -15.43
N GLU A 540 -26.24 -7.83 -15.94
CA GLU A 540 -26.85 -8.35 -17.17
C GLU A 540 -26.38 -7.55 -18.40
N THR A 541 -25.61 -8.19 -19.29
CA THR A 541 -25.10 -7.57 -20.53
C THR A 541 -26.07 -7.65 -21.71
N ASN A 542 -27.37 -7.78 -21.44
CA ASN A 542 -28.36 -7.91 -22.50
C ASN A 542 -28.76 -6.54 -23.08
N SER A 543 -28.34 -6.30 -24.32
CA SER A 543 -28.70 -5.17 -25.22
C SER A 543 -27.93 -3.85 -25.05
N ALA A 544 -27.99 -3.00 -26.08
CA ALA A 544 -26.97 -2.01 -26.46
C ALA A 544 -26.71 -0.87 -25.45
N GLU A 545 -25.43 -0.54 -25.25
CA GLU A 545 -24.91 0.63 -24.49
C GLU A 545 -25.39 0.70 -23.02
N ASN A 546 -25.21 -0.39 -22.28
CA ASN A 546 -25.61 -0.49 -20.87
C ASN A 546 -24.50 0.02 -19.93
N THR A 547 -24.89 0.85 -18.96
CA THR A 547 -24.09 1.24 -17.78
C THR A 547 -24.80 0.75 -16.52
N GLY A 548 -24.03 0.43 -15.48
CA GLY A 548 -24.62 0.05 -14.21
C GLY A 548 -23.64 0.10 -13.06
N ARG A 549 -24.16 0.24 -11.83
CA ARG A 549 -23.33 0.28 -10.64
C ARG A 549 -24.00 -0.31 -9.40
N LEU A 550 -23.18 -0.90 -8.53
CA LEU A 550 -23.48 -1.22 -7.14
C LEU A 550 -22.82 -0.18 -6.24
N PHE A 551 -23.52 0.29 -5.22
CA PHE A 551 -22.93 1.22 -4.24
C PHE A 551 -23.61 1.13 -2.88
N GLN A 552 -22.90 1.60 -1.85
CA GLN A 552 -23.46 1.76 -0.51
C GLN A 552 -23.82 3.21 -0.19
N THR A 553 -24.48 3.44 0.93
CA THR A 553 -24.48 4.78 1.55
C THR A 553 -23.06 5.15 1.95
N SER A 554 -22.75 6.44 2.00
CA SER A 554 -21.41 6.88 2.33
C SER A 554 -21.04 6.54 3.78
N ILE A 555 -19.75 6.34 4.00
CA ILE A 555 -19.12 5.98 5.28
C ILE A 555 -18.27 7.18 5.70
N GLY A 556 -18.47 7.68 6.92
CA GLY A 556 -17.76 8.86 7.42
C GLY A 556 -18.64 9.74 8.31
N ASP A 557 -18.16 10.94 8.59
CA ASP A 557 -18.85 11.97 9.38
C ASP A 557 -18.51 13.37 8.86
N ALA A 558 -19.41 14.34 9.05
CA ALA A 558 -19.26 15.71 8.55
C ALA A 558 -18.06 16.44 9.17
N GLY A 559 -17.68 16.09 10.41
CA GLY A 559 -16.51 16.63 11.10
C GLY A 559 -15.20 15.90 10.80
N ALA A 560 -15.23 14.72 10.16
CA ALA A 560 -14.03 13.97 9.82
C ALA A 560 -13.31 14.61 8.62
N ASP A 561 -11.98 14.67 8.59
CA ASP A 561 -11.24 15.07 7.37
C ASP A 561 -10.57 13.85 6.78
N LEU A 562 -11.08 13.36 5.66
CA LEU A 562 -10.51 12.19 4.99
C LEU A 562 -9.43 12.58 3.99
N THR A 563 -9.11 13.86 3.77
CA THR A 563 -8.11 14.27 2.77
C THR A 563 -6.82 13.46 2.91
N GLY A 564 -6.30 12.92 1.82
CA GLY A 564 -5.08 12.12 1.82
C GLY A 564 -5.19 10.73 2.45
N VAL A 565 -6.29 10.38 3.14
CA VAL A 565 -6.51 9.04 3.69
C VAL A 565 -6.56 8.00 2.57
N ALA A 566 -5.80 6.92 2.72
CA ALA A 566 -5.78 5.83 1.75
C ALA A 566 -6.75 4.72 2.16
N PHE A 567 -7.46 4.19 1.18
CA PHE A 567 -8.41 3.10 1.31
C PHE A 567 -8.06 1.99 0.33
N GLN A 568 -8.28 0.75 0.73
CA GLN A 568 -8.18 -0.40 -0.15
C GLN A 568 -9.54 -1.07 -0.26
N LEU A 569 -10.10 -1.12 -1.47
CA LEU A 569 -11.33 -1.83 -1.80
C LEU A 569 -10.97 -3.10 -2.58
N SER A 570 -11.49 -4.24 -2.15
CA SER A 570 -11.26 -5.51 -2.84
C SER A 570 -12.54 -6.35 -2.95
N VAL A 571 -12.63 -7.17 -3.99
CA VAL A 571 -13.81 -8.00 -4.30
C VAL A 571 -13.37 -9.33 -4.90
N ASP A 572 -14.20 -10.35 -4.71
CA ASP A 572 -14.13 -11.57 -5.50
C ASP A 572 -14.92 -11.36 -6.80
N LEU A 573 -14.32 -11.77 -7.92
CA LEU A 573 -14.83 -11.49 -9.26
C LEU A 573 -14.92 -12.79 -10.06
N LEU A 574 -16.04 -13.00 -10.74
CA LEU A 574 -16.18 -14.00 -11.80
C LEU A 574 -16.52 -13.30 -13.11
N LEU A 575 -15.68 -13.54 -14.11
CA LEU A 575 -15.88 -13.12 -15.48
C LEU A 575 -16.31 -14.34 -16.30
N GLN A 576 -17.58 -14.39 -16.70
CA GLN A 576 -18.13 -15.47 -17.50
C GLN A 576 -18.20 -15.05 -18.97
N SER A 577 -17.51 -15.75 -19.87
CA SER A 577 -17.64 -15.54 -21.31
C SER A 577 -18.61 -16.55 -21.91
N ALA A 578 -19.59 -16.10 -22.69
CA ALA A 578 -20.56 -16.97 -23.36
C ALA A 578 -20.14 -17.27 -24.82
N GLY A 579 -18.84 -17.52 -25.02
CA GLY A 579 -18.27 -17.94 -26.30
C GLY A 579 -17.87 -16.82 -27.26
N SER A 580 -17.77 -15.57 -26.79
CA SER A 580 -17.10 -14.48 -27.52
C SER A 580 -15.58 -14.55 -27.28
N ALA A 581 -14.77 -14.13 -28.27
CA ALA A 581 -13.31 -14.14 -28.16
C ALA A 581 -12.74 -12.98 -27.32
N ASN A 582 -13.57 -11.98 -26.99
CA ASN A 582 -13.16 -10.76 -26.29
C ASN A 582 -14.19 -10.45 -25.21
N TYR A 583 -13.73 -10.29 -23.96
CA TYR A 583 -14.51 -9.64 -22.91
C TYR A 583 -14.68 -8.17 -23.31
N ASP A 584 -15.92 -7.73 -23.54
CA ASP A 584 -16.23 -6.41 -24.13
C ASP A 584 -16.93 -5.49 -23.11
N ALA A 585 -16.68 -5.69 -21.82
CA ALA A 585 -17.25 -4.90 -20.74
C ALA A 585 -16.13 -4.43 -19.81
N ASP A 586 -16.03 -3.11 -19.61
CA ASP A 586 -15.11 -2.52 -18.66
C ASP A 586 -15.78 -2.51 -17.28
N ALA A 587 -15.20 -3.23 -16.33
CA ALA A 587 -15.66 -3.26 -14.95
C ALA A 587 -14.70 -2.45 -14.08
N TYR A 588 -15.17 -1.73 -13.06
CA TYR A 588 -14.34 -0.84 -12.26
C TYR A 588 -14.66 -0.99 -10.77
N LEU A 589 -13.62 -1.07 -9.95
CA LEU A 589 -13.69 -0.73 -8.54
C LEU A 589 -13.50 0.77 -8.41
N ALA A 590 -14.36 1.46 -7.68
CA ALA A 590 -14.24 2.89 -7.49
C ALA A 590 -14.63 3.31 -6.08
N LEU A 591 -14.06 4.43 -5.62
CA LEU A 591 -14.53 5.14 -4.44
C LEU A 591 -15.04 6.53 -4.84
N GLU A 592 -16.27 6.85 -4.46
CA GLU A 592 -16.78 8.22 -4.53
C GLU A 592 -16.52 8.92 -3.20
N PHE A 593 -15.94 10.12 -3.24
CA PHE A 593 -15.66 10.92 -2.05
C PHE A 593 -16.59 12.14 -2.00
N TYR A 594 -17.21 12.36 -0.85
CA TYR A 594 -18.22 13.39 -0.62
C TYR A 594 -17.79 14.39 0.45
N GLY A 595 -18.25 15.64 0.32
CA GLY A 595 -18.04 16.72 1.28
C GLY A 595 -18.94 16.60 2.51
N ALA A 596 -18.95 17.64 3.35
CA ALA A 596 -19.60 17.61 4.68
C ALA A 596 -21.13 17.44 4.64
N ASP A 597 -21.76 17.66 3.49
CA ASP A 597 -23.20 17.47 3.28
C ASP A 597 -23.59 16.03 2.88
N ASP A 598 -22.61 15.13 2.70
CA ASP A 598 -22.78 13.76 2.19
C ASP A 598 -23.52 13.68 0.83
N GLN A 599 -23.49 14.76 0.06
CA GLN A 599 -24.24 14.87 -1.20
C GLN A 599 -23.41 15.45 -2.33
N THR A 600 -22.58 16.44 -2.02
CA THR A 600 -21.70 17.09 -2.98
C THR A 600 -20.39 16.32 -3.04
N LEU A 601 -19.99 15.88 -4.24
CA LEU A 601 -18.69 15.23 -4.41
C LEU A 601 -17.56 16.20 -4.02
N ALA A 602 -16.59 15.70 -3.26
CA ALA A 602 -15.40 16.47 -2.88
C ALA A 602 -14.49 16.77 -4.09
N HIS A 603 -14.59 15.97 -5.16
CA HIS A 603 -13.89 16.18 -6.43
C HIS A 603 -14.82 15.98 -7.64
N ALA A 604 -14.41 16.47 -8.81
CA ALA A 604 -15.28 16.65 -9.97
C ALA A 604 -15.70 15.35 -10.70
N SER A 605 -14.95 14.23 -10.59
CA SER A 605 -15.31 12.97 -11.26
C SER A 605 -15.04 11.73 -10.40
N ALA A 606 -15.94 10.75 -10.49
CA ALA A 606 -15.71 9.40 -9.98
C ALA A 606 -14.68 8.63 -10.82
N ASP A 607 -14.46 9.03 -12.08
CA ASP A 607 -13.48 8.40 -12.97
C ASP A 607 -12.03 8.62 -12.49
N ASP A 608 -11.82 9.58 -11.60
CA ASP A 608 -10.51 9.90 -11.04
C ASP A 608 -10.08 8.88 -9.95
N PHE A 609 -11.03 8.11 -9.42
CA PHE A 609 -10.82 7.18 -8.30
C PHE A 609 -11.36 5.80 -8.62
N GLN A 610 -10.88 5.23 -9.74
CA GLN A 610 -11.27 3.90 -10.18
C GLN A 610 -10.09 3.03 -10.62
N THR A 611 -10.24 1.73 -10.45
CA THR A 611 -9.35 0.68 -10.93
C THR A 611 -10.14 -0.18 -11.91
N LEU A 612 -9.67 -0.29 -13.14
CA LEU A 612 -10.24 -1.18 -14.14
C LEU A 612 -9.99 -2.64 -13.71
N LEU A 613 -11.05 -3.44 -13.75
CA LEU A 613 -11.05 -4.86 -13.49
C LEU A 613 -10.86 -5.60 -14.81
N GLU A 614 -9.61 -5.95 -15.09
CA GLU A 614 -9.26 -6.62 -16.33
C GLU A 614 -9.38 -8.15 -16.17
N PRO A 615 -9.89 -8.86 -17.19
CA PRO A 615 -9.75 -10.31 -17.25
C PRO A 615 -8.28 -10.69 -17.22
N ALA A 616 -7.95 -11.87 -16.68
CA ALA A 616 -6.57 -12.37 -16.76
C ALA A 616 -6.07 -12.33 -18.22
N TYR A 617 -5.00 -11.57 -18.40
CA TYR A 617 -4.30 -11.47 -19.66
C TYR A 617 -3.74 -12.85 -20.06
N GLY A 618 -4.14 -13.32 -21.24
CA GLY A 618 -3.67 -14.60 -21.78
C GLY A 618 -4.65 -15.77 -21.70
N ILE A 619 -5.97 -15.52 -21.83
CA ILE A 619 -6.90 -16.61 -22.14
C ILE A 619 -6.54 -17.18 -23.52
N ASN A 620 -6.11 -18.44 -23.47
CA ASN A 620 -5.63 -19.30 -24.52
C ASN A 620 -6.40 -19.16 -25.86
N ASN A 621 -5.69 -18.87 -26.96
CA ASN A 621 -6.24 -18.97 -28.32
C ASN A 621 -6.30 -20.42 -28.82
N ASP A 622 -5.71 -21.38 -28.09
CA ASP A 622 -5.77 -22.81 -28.41
C ASP A 622 -7.02 -23.44 -27.81
N SER A 623 -8.19 -23.10 -28.36
CA SER A 623 -9.44 -23.88 -28.24
C SER A 623 -10.04 -24.11 -26.83
N HIS A 624 -9.48 -23.50 -25.79
CA HIS A 624 -10.07 -23.45 -24.45
C HIS A 624 -10.63 -22.05 -24.21
N THR A 625 -11.85 -21.82 -24.70
CA THR A 625 -12.69 -20.75 -24.18
C THR A 625 -12.94 -21.08 -22.72
N ASP A 626 -12.13 -20.53 -21.80
CA ASP A 626 -12.50 -20.57 -20.41
C ASP A 626 -13.77 -19.72 -20.27
N SER A 627 -14.89 -20.41 -20.10
CA SER A 627 -16.19 -19.76 -20.05
C SER A 627 -16.40 -19.05 -18.72
N ALA A 628 -15.49 -19.21 -17.73
CA ALA A 628 -15.61 -18.64 -16.39
C ALA A 628 -14.24 -18.44 -15.71
N TYR A 629 -13.76 -17.21 -15.59
CA TYR A 629 -12.54 -16.84 -14.87
C TYR A 629 -12.86 -16.23 -13.51
N ARG A 630 -12.45 -16.89 -12.41
CA ARG A 630 -12.64 -16.41 -11.03
C ARG A 630 -11.32 -15.85 -10.49
N THR A 631 -11.35 -14.66 -9.90
CA THR A 631 -10.17 -14.01 -9.34
C THR A 631 -10.52 -13.11 -8.15
N TYR A 632 -9.48 -12.70 -7.44
CA TYR A 632 -9.45 -11.56 -6.54
C TYR A 632 -9.03 -10.31 -7.32
N GLN A 633 -9.65 -9.16 -7.05
CA GLN A 633 -9.21 -7.85 -7.54
C GLN A 633 -9.21 -6.83 -6.40
N SER A 634 -8.27 -5.90 -6.44
CA SER A 634 -8.15 -4.82 -5.45
C SER A 634 -7.84 -3.49 -6.13
N GLY A 635 -8.33 -2.41 -5.53
CA GLY A 635 -7.95 -1.04 -5.88
C GLY A 635 -7.60 -0.26 -4.63
N ARG A 636 -6.53 0.53 -4.71
CA ARG A 636 -6.13 1.48 -3.68
C ARG A 636 -6.49 2.89 -4.11
N PHE A 637 -7.07 3.66 -3.19
CA PHE A 637 -7.63 4.97 -3.47
C PHE A 637 -7.22 5.95 -2.38
N VAL A 638 -6.78 7.15 -2.78
CA VAL A 638 -6.44 8.22 -1.85
C VAL A 638 -7.51 9.29 -1.92
N ALA A 639 -8.10 9.62 -0.78
CA ALA A 639 -9.16 10.60 -0.69
C ALA A 639 -8.66 12.01 -1.11
N PRO A 640 -9.39 12.72 -1.98
CA PRO A 640 -9.03 14.06 -2.42
C PRO A 640 -9.27 15.12 -1.34
N PRO A 641 -8.75 16.36 -1.55
CA PRO A 641 -9.07 17.50 -0.69
C PRO A 641 -10.57 17.70 -0.50
N GLY A 642 -10.98 17.92 0.76
CA GLY A 642 -12.37 18.21 1.12
C GLY A 642 -13.27 16.97 1.31
N ALA A 643 -12.72 15.76 1.18
CA ALA A 643 -13.44 14.52 1.45
C ALA A 643 -13.75 14.37 2.94
N ARG A 644 -15.02 14.05 3.25
CA ARG A 644 -15.57 13.83 4.60
C ARG A 644 -16.22 12.45 4.71
N TYR A 645 -16.79 11.98 3.61
CA TYR A 645 -17.32 10.64 3.47
C TYR A 645 -16.73 9.93 2.26
N VAL A 646 -16.67 8.61 2.34
CA VAL A 646 -16.25 7.70 1.26
C VAL A 646 -17.36 6.71 0.96
N ARG A 647 -17.59 6.43 -0.32
CA ARG A 647 -18.61 5.50 -0.78
C ARG A 647 -18.00 4.47 -1.71
N PRO A 648 -18.05 3.17 -1.36
CA PRO A 648 -17.64 2.12 -2.29
C PRO A 648 -18.62 2.01 -3.45
N VAL A 649 -18.07 1.95 -4.66
CA VAL A 649 -18.80 1.80 -5.91
C VAL A 649 -18.16 0.70 -6.74
N ILE A 650 -18.97 -0.19 -7.29
CA ILE A 650 -18.55 -1.16 -8.31
C ILE A 650 -19.33 -0.80 -9.56
N ARG A 651 -18.63 -0.34 -10.60
CA ARG A 651 -19.21 0.22 -11.83
C ARG A 651 -18.89 -0.66 -13.03
N PHE A 652 -19.75 -0.63 -14.04
CA PHE A 652 -19.54 -1.33 -15.31
C PHE A 652 -19.97 -0.42 -16.47
N ASP A 653 -19.09 -0.26 -17.46
CA ASP A 653 -19.26 0.59 -18.65
C ASP A 653 -19.05 -0.16 -19.97
N ASN A 654 -19.54 0.45 -21.06
CA ASN A 654 -19.21 0.12 -22.46
C ASN A 654 -19.40 -1.35 -22.86
N VAL A 655 -20.38 -2.03 -22.25
CA VAL A 655 -20.70 -3.41 -22.62
C VAL A 655 -21.08 -3.52 -24.10
N GLY A 656 -20.26 -4.22 -24.87
CA GLY A 656 -20.45 -4.48 -26.29
C GLY A 656 -21.84 -4.99 -26.66
N ALA A 657 -22.42 -4.45 -27.73
CA ALA A 657 -23.74 -4.87 -28.20
C ALA A 657 -23.74 -6.37 -28.59
N ARG A 658 -24.66 -7.15 -27.99
CA ARG A 658 -24.80 -8.62 -28.16
C ARG A 658 -23.72 -9.46 -27.46
N SER A 659 -22.97 -8.89 -26.51
CA SER A 659 -22.27 -9.72 -25.53
C SER A 659 -23.27 -10.58 -24.77
N SER A 660 -22.88 -11.82 -24.47
CA SER A 660 -23.60 -12.73 -23.58
C SER A 660 -22.79 -12.99 -22.31
N ASP A 661 -21.80 -12.14 -22.07
CA ASP A 661 -20.81 -12.29 -21.01
C ASP A 661 -21.38 -11.74 -19.71
N TRP A 662 -21.02 -12.33 -18.58
CA TRP A 662 -21.53 -11.91 -17.28
C TRP A 662 -20.35 -11.54 -16.40
N SER A 663 -20.49 -10.47 -15.63
CA SER A 663 -19.60 -10.16 -14.53
C SER A 663 -20.37 -10.35 -13.24
N PHE A 664 -19.75 -11.02 -12.30
CA PHE A 664 -20.31 -11.23 -10.99
C PHE A 664 -19.30 -10.78 -9.94
N VAL A 665 -19.77 -10.16 -8.88
CA VAL A 665 -18.95 -9.69 -7.75
C VAL A 665 -19.50 -10.18 -6.42
N ASP A 666 -18.59 -10.55 -5.53
CA ASP A 666 -18.90 -11.04 -4.19
C ASP A 666 -17.83 -10.65 -3.17
N ASN A 667 -18.09 -10.83 -1.87
CA ASN A 667 -17.15 -10.65 -0.76
C ASN A 667 -16.36 -9.34 -0.82
N ALA A 668 -17.08 -8.22 -0.91
CA ALA A 668 -16.49 -6.89 -0.96
C ALA A 668 -15.89 -6.49 0.39
N TYR A 669 -14.65 -6.01 0.40
CA TYR A 669 -13.94 -5.60 1.60
C TYR A 669 -13.31 -4.22 1.41
N LEU A 670 -13.64 -3.28 2.31
CA LEU A 670 -13.08 -1.93 2.34
C LEU A 670 -12.41 -1.69 3.70
N GLN A 671 -11.17 -1.22 3.67
CA GLN A 671 -10.44 -0.80 4.87
C GLN A 671 -9.62 0.46 4.62
N GLN A 672 -9.36 1.20 5.70
CA GLN A 672 -8.33 2.23 5.71
C GLN A 672 -6.95 1.57 5.77
N VAL A 673 -6.04 1.99 4.90
CA VAL A 673 -4.68 1.48 4.81
C VAL A 673 -3.67 2.60 5.02
N HIS A 674 -2.43 2.23 5.35
CA HIS A 674 -1.30 3.15 5.30
C HIS A 674 -1.28 3.85 3.93
N PRO A 675 -0.95 5.15 3.79
CA PRO A 675 -0.71 5.75 2.47
C PRO A 675 0.48 5.11 1.77
N GLU A 676 0.60 5.26 0.46
CA GLU A 676 1.85 4.84 -0.19
C GLU A 676 2.95 5.80 0.24
N ALA A 677 4.07 5.24 0.71
CA ALA A 677 5.24 6.04 0.94
C ALA A 677 5.85 6.32 -0.43
N ASP A 678 5.95 7.58 -0.80
CA ASP A 678 6.62 8.03 -2.03
C ASP A 678 8.14 8.23 -1.83
N ALA A 679 8.62 7.93 -0.63
CA ALA A 679 9.92 8.31 -0.10
C ALA A 679 10.42 7.31 0.96
N LYS A 680 10.86 7.80 2.14
CA LYS A 680 11.47 7.00 3.20
C LYS A 680 10.42 6.53 4.20
N GLU A 681 10.29 5.21 4.41
CA GLU A 681 9.43 4.62 5.44
C GLU A 681 10.26 3.99 6.57
N TRP A 682 10.00 4.37 7.82
CA TRP A 682 10.69 3.83 8.99
C TRP A 682 10.42 2.33 9.08
N ALA A 683 11.50 1.55 9.03
CA ALA A 683 11.47 0.10 8.96
C ALA A 683 11.94 -0.58 10.25
N SER A 684 12.50 0.18 11.20
CA SER A 684 12.99 -0.36 12.47
C SER A 684 11.85 -0.62 13.46
N THR A 685 11.87 -1.79 14.10
CA THR A 685 10.86 -2.22 15.08
C THR A 685 10.96 -1.52 16.43
N GLY A 686 12.02 -0.75 16.64
CA GLY A 686 12.17 0.17 17.77
C GLY A 686 12.78 1.49 17.33
N GLY A 687 13.20 2.28 18.32
CA GLY A 687 13.87 3.56 18.11
C GLY A 687 15.21 3.43 17.36
N GLY A 688 15.83 4.57 17.06
CA GLY A 688 17.09 4.62 16.33
C GLY A 688 17.42 6.03 15.87
N ASP A 689 18.56 6.20 15.21
CA ASP A 689 18.98 7.48 14.64
C ASP A 689 18.20 7.77 13.35
N LEU A 690 17.61 8.96 13.25
CA LEU A 690 16.88 9.42 12.06
C LEU A 690 17.76 9.38 10.80
N THR A 691 19.07 9.61 10.96
CA THR A 691 20.05 9.68 9.87
C THR A 691 20.66 8.33 9.50
N ASP A 692 20.33 7.25 10.24
CA ASP A 692 20.78 5.90 9.91
C ASP A 692 19.92 5.32 8.78
N HIS A 693 20.46 5.34 7.56
CA HIS A 693 19.77 4.85 6.36
C HIS A 693 19.33 3.37 6.48
N SER A 694 19.98 2.57 7.33
CA SER A 694 19.58 1.18 7.54
C SER A 694 18.23 1.03 8.26
N LYS A 695 17.71 2.12 8.84
CA LYS A 695 16.42 2.18 9.53
C LYS A 695 15.25 2.48 8.60
N TRP A 696 15.50 2.79 7.33
CA TRP A 696 14.49 3.22 6.37
C TRP A 696 14.32 2.21 5.23
N LEU A 697 13.09 2.08 4.75
CA LEU A 697 12.77 1.59 3.41
C LEU A 697 12.68 2.77 2.45
N THR A 698 13.24 2.59 1.27
CA THR A 698 13.29 3.59 0.21
C THR A 698 12.32 3.17 -0.90
N HIS A 699 11.28 3.96 -1.14
CA HIS A 699 10.23 3.62 -2.11
C HIS A 699 10.43 4.31 -3.49
N ALA A 700 11.44 5.17 -3.62
CA ALA A 700 11.88 5.79 -4.87
C ALA A 700 13.41 5.88 -4.94
N SER A 701 13.97 5.89 -6.16
CA SER A 701 15.42 5.90 -6.41
C SER A 701 16.12 7.23 -6.08
N VAL A 702 15.38 8.30 -5.78
CA VAL A 702 15.95 9.66 -5.57
C VAL A 702 15.68 10.11 -4.14
N GLU A 703 16.68 9.98 -3.27
CA GLU A 703 16.56 10.34 -1.85
C GLU A 703 17.56 11.42 -1.43
N LYS A 704 17.21 12.70 -1.63
CA LYS A 704 17.73 13.77 -0.77
C LYS A 704 16.58 14.68 -0.33
N ASN A 705 16.33 14.71 0.97
CA ASN A 705 15.30 15.52 1.66
C ASN A 705 13.84 15.16 1.32
N SER A 706 13.54 13.86 1.26
CA SER A 706 12.22 13.33 0.95
C SER A 706 11.31 13.22 2.19
N ARG A 707 10.01 13.01 1.97
CA ARG A 707 9.00 12.89 3.04
C ARG A 707 9.27 11.66 3.91
N LEU A 708 9.21 11.81 5.23
CA LEU A 708 9.43 10.72 6.18
C LEU A 708 8.11 10.03 6.53
N TYR A 709 8.06 8.71 6.51
CA TYR A 709 6.87 7.92 6.84
C TYR A 709 7.13 7.06 8.08
N PHE A 710 6.46 7.36 9.18
CA PHE A 710 6.49 6.62 10.43
C PHE A 710 5.26 5.71 10.52
N GLY A 711 5.38 4.52 9.95
CA GLY A 711 4.31 3.52 9.93
C GLY A 711 4.26 2.65 11.19
N THR A 712 3.54 1.53 11.12
CA THR A 712 3.35 0.56 12.21
C THR A 712 4.57 -0.37 12.46
N ALA A 713 5.77 0.05 12.04
CA ALA A 713 6.99 -0.74 12.22
C ALA A 713 7.34 -0.94 13.70
N ILE A 714 7.24 0.11 14.52
CA ILE A 714 7.48 0.02 15.95
C ILE A 714 6.41 -0.82 16.64
N THR A 715 6.80 -1.63 17.62
CA THR A 715 5.88 -2.53 18.35
C THR A 715 5.57 -2.06 19.78
N GLN A 716 6.11 -0.90 20.14
CA GLN A 716 5.91 -0.17 21.39
C GLN A 716 6.40 1.27 21.16
N ASP A 717 6.09 2.18 22.08
CA ASP A 717 6.56 3.57 22.00
C ASP A 717 8.10 3.62 21.87
N ALA A 718 8.58 4.47 20.96
CA ALA A 718 9.96 4.46 20.50
C ALA A 718 10.49 5.88 20.25
N ALA A 719 11.72 6.12 20.70
CA ALA A 719 12.44 7.37 20.44
C ALA A 719 13.28 7.27 19.16
N VAL A 720 13.08 8.21 18.24
CA VAL A 720 13.90 8.41 17.05
C VAL A 720 14.84 9.58 17.32
N THR A 721 16.13 9.29 17.46
CA THR A 721 17.14 10.28 17.84
C THR A 721 17.54 11.14 16.65
N LEU A 722 17.54 12.46 16.84
CA LEU A 722 18.03 13.44 15.87
C LEU A 722 19.07 14.34 16.56
N ASP A 723 20.35 14.11 16.27
CA ASP A 723 21.47 14.81 16.92
C ASP A 723 22.14 15.89 16.05
N ALA A 724 21.70 16.02 14.80
CA ALA A 724 22.10 17.09 13.88
C ALA A 724 20.86 17.84 13.34
N ALA A 725 21.07 18.96 12.67
CA ALA A 725 19.97 19.64 11.98
C ALA A 725 19.63 18.85 10.70
N GLU A 726 18.36 18.49 10.52
CA GLU A 726 17.88 17.75 9.35
C GLU A 726 16.73 18.50 8.67
N ALA A 727 16.77 18.58 7.35
CA ALA A 727 15.73 19.23 6.55
C ALA A 727 14.87 18.18 5.84
N VAL A 728 13.55 18.24 6.05
CA VAL A 728 12.57 17.33 5.46
C VAL A 728 11.48 18.10 4.71
N THR A 729 10.95 17.48 3.67
CA THR A 729 9.83 18.04 2.90
C THR A 729 8.47 17.70 3.52
N GLY A 730 8.43 16.79 4.49
CA GLY A 730 7.22 16.42 5.22
C GLY A 730 7.42 15.20 6.10
N MET A 731 6.42 14.88 6.91
CA MET A 731 6.36 13.68 7.74
C MET A 731 4.96 13.10 7.73
N THR A 732 4.82 11.79 7.80
CA THR A 732 3.55 11.08 7.95
C THR A 732 3.66 10.11 9.13
N PHE A 733 2.67 10.07 10.01
CA PHE A 733 2.58 9.11 11.08
C PHE A 733 1.31 8.27 10.95
N PHE A 734 1.47 6.95 11.00
CA PHE A 734 0.39 5.97 10.91
C PHE A 734 0.71 4.82 11.86
N SER A 735 0.62 5.06 13.17
CA SER A 735 0.97 4.07 14.18
C SER A 735 0.12 4.24 15.43
N ASP A 736 -0.36 3.13 16.00
CA ASP A 736 -1.00 3.13 17.32
C ASP A 736 0.00 3.37 18.47
N HIS A 737 1.30 3.19 18.20
CA HIS A 737 2.40 3.44 19.14
C HIS A 737 3.07 4.78 18.88
N GLN A 738 3.56 5.43 19.94
CA GLN A 738 4.18 6.73 19.85
C GLN A 738 5.58 6.65 19.21
N TYR A 739 5.76 7.40 18.12
CA TYR A 739 7.07 7.89 17.73
C TYR A 739 7.38 9.18 18.48
N GLU A 740 8.57 9.23 19.07
CA GLU A 740 9.10 10.41 19.75
C GLU A 740 10.38 10.87 19.04
N ILE A 741 10.32 11.95 18.26
CA ILE A 741 11.50 12.54 17.61
C ILE A 741 12.20 13.45 18.63
N ALA A 742 13.34 13.02 19.15
CA ALA A 742 14.05 13.69 20.23
C ALA A 742 15.57 13.73 19.98
N GLY A 743 16.31 14.60 20.65
CA GLY A 743 17.77 14.65 20.51
C GLY A 743 18.32 16.05 20.66
N ALA A 744 19.62 16.22 20.37
CA ALA A 744 20.29 17.52 20.45
C ALA A 744 20.19 18.36 19.17
N GLY A 745 19.67 17.78 18.08
CA GLY A 745 19.54 18.38 16.77
C GLY A 745 18.33 19.31 16.61
N ALA A 746 17.93 19.55 15.37
CA ALA A 746 16.78 20.38 15.02
C ALA A 746 16.14 19.89 13.72
N LEU A 747 14.84 20.10 13.57
CA LEU A 747 14.09 19.73 12.36
C LEU A 747 13.75 20.99 11.56
N GLN A 748 14.03 20.98 10.26
CA GLN A 748 13.58 21.99 9.31
C GLN A 748 12.55 21.39 8.38
N VAL A 749 11.33 21.92 8.34
CA VAL A 749 10.24 21.39 7.50
C VAL A 749 9.87 22.38 6.40
N GLY A 750 9.94 21.97 5.15
CA GLY A 750 9.54 22.82 4.02
C GLY A 750 10.15 22.43 2.68
N ALA A 751 9.57 22.97 1.60
CA ALA A 751 10.12 22.91 0.24
C ALA A 751 10.10 24.30 -0.41
N ILE A 752 10.99 24.55 -1.37
CA ILE A 752 11.11 25.85 -2.05
C ILE A 752 9.93 26.10 -3.02
N ASP A 753 9.43 25.04 -3.68
CA ASP A 753 8.41 25.12 -4.73
C ASP A 753 7.18 24.21 -4.46
N ALA A 754 7.01 23.75 -3.22
CA ALA A 754 5.89 22.89 -2.83
C ALA A 754 5.45 23.16 -1.39
N THR A 755 4.18 22.88 -1.09
CA THR A 755 3.68 22.86 0.29
C THR A 755 4.16 21.59 0.97
N ALA A 756 4.87 21.72 2.08
CA ALA A 756 5.24 20.58 2.92
C ALA A 756 4.03 20.03 3.67
N LEU A 757 4.07 18.76 4.08
CA LEU A 757 2.97 18.13 4.80
C LEU A 757 3.48 17.38 6.02
N ILE A 758 2.96 17.73 7.20
CA ILE A 758 3.04 16.91 8.41
C ILE A 758 1.66 16.27 8.60
N ASP A 759 1.58 14.95 8.55
CA ASP A 759 0.33 14.20 8.46
C ASP A 759 0.27 13.15 9.57
N VAL A 760 -0.70 13.24 10.46
CA VAL A 760 -0.83 12.38 11.64
C VAL A 760 -2.17 11.69 11.56
N ARG A 761 -2.13 10.40 11.22
CA ARG A 761 -3.32 9.64 10.83
C ARG A 761 -3.86 8.73 11.91
N LEU A 762 -3.02 8.33 12.85
CA LEU A 762 -3.33 7.36 13.88
C LEU A 762 -2.42 7.61 15.08
N GLY A 763 -2.95 7.45 16.29
CA GLY A 763 -2.16 7.51 17.53
C GLY A 763 -1.72 8.91 17.97
N GLY A 764 -0.93 8.93 19.04
CA GLY A 764 -0.32 10.13 19.60
C GLY A 764 1.19 10.13 19.39
N HIS A 765 1.73 11.21 18.85
CA HIS A 765 3.17 11.33 18.55
C HIS A 765 3.79 12.60 19.12
N GLY A 766 5.12 12.60 19.26
CA GLY A 766 5.83 13.73 19.85
C GLY A 766 7.09 14.12 19.08
N VAL A 767 7.36 15.42 19.09
CA VAL A 767 8.56 16.05 18.53
C VAL A 767 9.16 16.98 19.59
N SER A 768 10.20 16.49 20.26
CA SER A 768 10.91 17.19 21.33
C SER A 768 12.14 17.97 20.84
N VAL A 769 12.49 17.90 19.55
CA VAL A 769 13.54 18.74 18.94
C VAL A 769 12.95 20.08 18.48
N PRO A 770 13.74 21.17 18.50
CA PRO A 770 13.33 22.43 17.89
C PRO A 770 12.93 22.23 16.43
N THR A 771 11.75 22.69 16.06
CA THR A 771 11.21 22.59 14.70
C THR A 771 11.06 23.97 14.08
N GLU A 772 11.58 24.16 12.86
CA GLU A 772 11.48 25.41 12.11
C GLU A 772 10.87 25.16 10.72
N LEU A 773 9.91 25.99 10.32
CA LEU A 773 9.38 25.97 8.97
C LEU A 773 10.27 26.80 8.03
N ILE A 774 10.67 26.19 6.92
CA ILE A 774 11.45 26.85 5.86
C ILE A 774 10.62 27.09 4.58
N GLY A 775 9.36 26.66 4.57
CA GLY A 775 8.38 26.88 3.51
C GLY A 775 6.94 26.72 4.01
N ALA A 776 5.96 26.97 3.14
CA ALA A 776 4.56 26.76 3.47
C ALA A 776 4.29 25.29 3.83
N THR A 777 3.53 25.06 4.90
CA THR A 777 3.32 23.72 5.46
C THR A 777 1.86 23.48 5.80
N GLU A 778 1.34 22.32 5.44
CA GLU A 778 0.09 21.76 5.94
C GLU A 778 0.38 20.80 7.10
N LEU A 779 -0.38 20.94 8.18
CA LEU A 779 -0.33 20.07 9.35
C LEU A 779 -1.69 19.40 9.49
N GLN A 780 -1.82 18.17 8.98
CA GLN A 780 -3.05 17.39 9.04
C GLN A 780 -3.01 16.44 10.22
N VAL A 781 -4.03 16.48 11.07
CA VAL A 781 -4.19 15.54 12.18
C VAL A 781 -5.61 15.00 12.16
N LEU A 782 -5.76 13.69 11.96
CA LEU A 782 -7.07 13.03 11.86
C LEU A 782 -7.76 12.93 13.23
N THR A 783 -9.06 12.66 13.22
CA THR A 783 -9.86 12.43 14.44
C THR A 783 -9.21 11.36 15.31
N ASP A 784 -9.23 11.56 16.63
CA ASP A 784 -8.61 10.71 17.66
C ASP A 784 -7.07 10.60 17.60
N ALA A 785 -6.43 11.24 16.62
CA ALA A 785 -4.97 11.35 16.55
C ALA A 785 -4.49 12.68 17.15
N GLN A 786 -3.23 12.71 17.59
CA GLN A 786 -2.62 13.90 18.15
C GLN A 786 -1.11 13.98 17.89
N ILE A 787 -0.58 15.20 17.85
CA ILE A 787 0.87 15.43 17.84
C ILE A 787 1.26 16.56 18.79
N GLU A 788 2.28 16.31 19.61
CA GLU A 788 2.87 17.28 20.52
C GLU A 788 4.22 17.77 20.01
N PHE A 789 4.42 19.09 19.98
CA PHE A 789 5.70 19.74 19.77
C PHE A 789 6.17 20.38 21.08
N SER A 790 7.06 19.69 21.79
CA SER A 790 7.59 20.13 23.09
C SER A 790 9.00 20.72 23.00
N GLY A 791 9.65 20.64 21.83
CA GLY A 791 10.97 21.21 21.55
C GLY A 791 10.96 22.68 21.11
N GLY A 792 9.79 23.27 20.94
CA GLY A 792 9.56 24.58 20.31
C GLY A 792 9.28 24.47 18.81
N PHE A 793 8.37 25.30 18.33
CA PHE A 793 7.89 25.29 16.94
C PHE A 793 7.88 26.72 16.37
N HIS A 794 8.74 26.99 15.39
CA HIS A 794 8.89 28.30 14.78
C HIS A 794 8.32 28.30 13.36
N VAL A 795 7.28 29.09 13.13
CA VAL A 795 6.68 29.26 11.79
C VAL A 795 7.55 30.14 10.89
N SER A 796 8.45 30.95 11.46
CA SER A 796 9.48 31.73 10.73
C SER A 796 8.92 32.56 9.56
N GLY A 797 7.77 33.20 9.75
CA GLY A 797 7.14 34.05 8.73
C GLY A 797 6.39 33.28 7.64
N GLN A 798 6.35 31.95 7.70
CA GLN A 798 5.69 31.09 6.70
C GLN A 798 4.18 31.00 6.94
N ARG A 799 3.48 30.35 5.99
CA ARG A 799 2.08 29.94 6.14
C ARG A 799 2.03 28.51 6.70
N LEU A 800 1.34 28.32 7.82
CA LEU A 800 1.04 27.02 8.41
C LEU A 800 -0.48 26.79 8.35
N THR A 801 -0.92 25.72 7.69
CA THR A 801 -2.35 25.37 7.59
C THR A 801 -2.64 24.13 8.42
N LYS A 802 -3.42 24.26 9.49
CA LYS A 802 -3.96 23.14 10.27
C LYS A 802 -5.17 22.53 9.55
N LEU A 803 -5.06 21.23 9.26
CA LEU A 803 -6.11 20.39 8.68
C LEU A 803 -6.52 19.29 9.66
N GLY A 804 -7.70 18.69 9.46
CA GLY A 804 -8.24 17.62 10.29
C GLY A 804 -8.67 18.01 11.72
N ALA A 805 -9.42 17.10 12.36
CA ALA A 805 -10.07 17.32 13.66
C ALA A 805 -9.21 16.90 14.87
N GLY A 806 -8.06 16.26 14.64
CA GLY A 806 -7.16 15.85 15.71
C GLY A 806 -6.39 17.01 16.32
N LEU A 807 -5.86 16.78 17.52
CA LEU A 807 -5.20 17.79 18.33
C LEU A 807 -3.75 18.02 17.88
N VAL A 808 -3.38 19.29 17.74
CA VAL A 808 -1.97 19.72 17.73
C VAL A 808 -1.68 20.46 19.01
N ASP A 809 -0.72 19.96 19.76
CA ASP A 809 -0.28 20.55 21.01
C ASP A 809 1.10 21.19 20.85
N TRP A 810 1.15 22.53 20.89
CA TRP A 810 2.41 23.26 21.04
C TRP A 810 2.60 23.63 22.51
N SER A 811 2.98 22.62 23.30
CA SER A 811 3.02 22.70 24.75
C SER A 811 4.02 23.75 25.26
N THR A 812 5.10 23.99 24.50
CA THR A 812 6.08 25.05 24.78
C THR A 812 6.68 25.66 23.50
N GLY A 813 7.08 26.93 23.58
CA GLY A 813 7.97 27.55 22.60
C GLY A 813 7.40 27.79 21.20
N PHE A 814 6.08 27.86 21.03
CA PHE A 814 5.48 28.24 19.75
C PHE A 814 5.79 29.70 19.39
N LYS A 815 6.24 29.96 18.16
CA LYS A 815 6.48 31.32 17.64
C LYS A 815 5.99 31.47 16.21
N LEU A 816 5.12 32.45 15.99
CA LEU A 816 4.59 32.75 14.67
C LEU A 816 5.56 33.59 13.81
N ASN A 817 6.30 34.52 14.42
CA ASN A 817 7.33 35.38 13.82
C ASN A 817 6.86 36.09 12.53
N GLY A 818 5.70 36.73 12.56
CA GLY A 818 5.10 37.42 11.41
C GLY A 818 4.44 36.50 10.37
N GLY A 819 4.36 35.19 10.64
CA GLY A 819 3.73 34.20 9.77
C GLY A 819 2.20 34.24 9.82
N VAL A 820 1.58 33.28 9.13
CA VAL A 820 0.12 33.10 9.12
C VAL A 820 -0.23 31.66 9.51
N LEU A 821 -0.99 31.52 10.58
CA LEU A 821 -1.63 30.26 10.96
C LEU A 821 -3.03 30.23 10.34
N VAL A 822 -3.37 29.14 9.67
CA VAL A 822 -4.65 28.95 9.00
C VAL A 822 -5.32 27.73 9.63
N THR A 823 -6.60 27.80 9.96
CA THR A 823 -7.33 26.67 10.54
C THR A 823 -8.78 26.66 10.09
N TYR A 824 -9.40 25.49 10.04
CA TYR A 824 -10.84 25.38 9.80
C TYR A 824 -11.64 25.63 11.08
N ALA A 825 -12.82 26.21 10.92
CA ALA A 825 -13.80 26.29 12.00
C ALA A 825 -14.22 24.87 12.42
N ALA A 826 -14.10 24.58 13.72
CA ALA A 826 -14.45 23.30 14.32
C ALA A 826 -15.19 23.53 15.65
N ASP A 827 -16.08 22.61 16.01
CA ASP A 827 -16.86 22.67 17.24
C ASP A 827 -15.98 22.56 18.50
N GLU A 828 -14.91 21.78 18.40
CA GLU A 828 -13.90 21.60 19.45
C GLU A 828 -12.54 22.13 18.98
N ALA A 829 -11.75 22.68 19.91
CA ALA A 829 -10.43 23.20 19.59
C ALA A 829 -9.47 22.10 19.15
N THR A 830 -8.93 22.25 17.95
CA THR A 830 -7.93 21.34 17.39
C THR A 830 -6.48 21.80 17.62
N LEU A 831 -6.32 22.94 18.30
CA LEU A 831 -5.06 23.59 18.59
C LEU A 831 -4.91 23.84 20.09
N HIS A 832 -3.75 23.52 20.66
CA HIS A 832 -3.37 23.87 22.02
C HIS A 832 -2.08 24.69 22.03
N PHE A 833 -2.07 25.79 22.79
CA PHE A 833 -0.89 26.63 23.01
C PHE A 833 -0.44 26.64 24.46
N GLY A 834 0.86 26.47 24.66
CA GLY A 834 1.57 26.75 25.90
C GLY A 834 1.50 28.23 26.31
N SER A 835 1.73 28.50 27.59
CA SER A 835 1.65 29.87 28.14
C SER A 835 2.70 30.84 27.59
N ASP A 836 3.75 30.31 26.99
CA ASP A 836 4.89 31.04 26.39
C ASP A 836 4.76 31.22 24.87
N ALA A 837 3.62 30.88 24.28
CA ALA A 837 3.36 31.08 22.86
C ALA A 837 3.47 32.56 22.46
N VAL A 838 4.17 32.83 21.36
CA VAL A 838 4.30 34.14 20.71
C VAL A 838 3.46 34.12 19.43
N LEU A 839 2.45 34.98 19.37
CA LEU A 839 1.39 34.97 18.35
C LEU A 839 1.49 36.18 17.39
N ASP A 840 2.69 36.77 17.26
CA ASP A 840 3.04 37.98 16.51
C ASP A 840 2.89 37.86 14.98
N GLY A 841 1.67 37.54 14.51
CA GLY A 841 1.32 37.34 13.11
C GLY A 841 -0.18 37.17 12.89
N GLY A 842 -0.57 36.54 11.78
CA GLY A 842 -1.96 36.39 11.37
C GLY A 842 -2.57 35.04 11.75
N LEU A 843 -3.84 35.04 12.16
CA LEU A 843 -4.72 33.86 12.15
C LEU A 843 -5.74 33.99 11.02
N GLU A 844 -5.83 33.02 10.14
CA GLU A 844 -6.85 32.93 9.08
C GLU A 844 -7.80 31.77 9.39
N LEU A 845 -9.08 32.09 9.59
CA LEU A 845 -10.13 31.09 9.76
C LEU A 845 -10.71 30.73 8.39
N LEU A 846 -10.84 29.44 8.12
CA LEU A 846 -11.51 28.87 6.96
C LEU A 846 -12.81 28.19 7.37
N LEU A 847 -13.78 28.13 6.46
CA LEU A 847 -14.95 27.27 6.59
C LEU A 847 -14.74 26.03 5.73
N ALA A 848 -15.24 24.88 6.20
CA ALA A 848 -15.23 23.68 5.37
C ALA A 848 -16.05 23.93 4.08
N PRO A 849 -15.63 23.38 2.93
CA PRO A 849 -16.41 23.49 1.70
C PRO A 849 -17.87 23.05 1.92
N GLY A 850 -18.83 23.93 1.60
CA GLY A 850 -20.26 23.66 1.77
C GLY A 850 -20.82 23.91 3.17
N GLN A 851 -20.02 24.34 4.15
CA GLN A 851 -20.49 24.64 5.49
C GLN A 851 -21.50 25.81 5.50
N VAL A 852 -22.67 25.58 6.09
CA VAL A 852 -23.74 26.58 6.23
C VAL A 852 -23.79 27.05 7.67
N LEU A 853 -23.50 28.32 7.90
CA LEU A 853 -23.42 28.91 9.24
C LEU A 853 -24.77 29.39 9.78
N GLY A 854 -25.01 29.15 11.06
CA GLY A 854 -26.17 29.61 11.81
C GLY A 854 -25.84 30.63 12.92
N VAL A 855 -26.80 31.48 13.29
CA VAL A 855 -26.62 32.41 14.44
C VAL A 855 -26.49 31.63 15.74
N GLY A 856 -25.50 31.99 16.55
CA GLY A 856 -25.18 31.36 17.82
C GLY A 856 -24.25 30.16 17.70
N GLU A 857 -23.88 29.76 16.48
CA GLU A 857 -22.85 28.75 16.23
C GLU A 857 -21.50 29.29 16.71
N GLN A 858 -20.82 28.51 17.54
CA GLN A 858 -19.56 28.87 18.18
C GLN A 858 -18.51 27.83 17.82
N PHE A 859 -17.34 28.30 17.40
CA PHE A 859 -16.18 27.48 17.09
C PHE A 859 -15.06 27.78 18.07
N GLU A 860 -14.45 26.74 18.61
CA GLU A 860 -13.24 26.88 19.41
C GLU A 860 -12.02 26.85 18.50
N LEU A 861 -11.34 27.99 18.37
CA LEU A 861 -10.20 28.12 17.46
C LEU A 861 -8.92 27.56 18.04
N ALA A 862 -8.73 27.73 19.36
CA ALA A 862 -7.58 27.22 20.10
C ALA A 862 -7.88 27.17 21.60
N THR A 863 -7.22 26.26 22.32
CA THR A 863 -7.19 26.21 23.78
C THR A 863 -5.83 26.59 24.34
N TYR A 864 -5.81 27.02 25.59
CA TYR A 864 -4.60 27.39 26.33
C TYR A 864 -4.91 27.43 27.83
N SER A 865 -3.86 27.34 28.66
CA SER A 865 -4.00 27.59 30.11
C SER A 865 -3.98 29.09 30.46
N SER A 866 -3.21 29.86 29.69
CA SER A 866 -3.13 31.32 29.68
C SER A 866 -2.37 31.74 28.42
N LEU A 867 -2.55 32.97 27.93
CA LEU A 867 -1.74 33.52 26.84
C LEU A 867 -0.96 34.74 27.32
N SER A 868 0.28 34.87 26.84
CA SER A 868 1.11 36.05 27.03
C SER A 868 1.04 37.05 25.87
N ASP A 869 0.41 36.64 24.77
CA ASP A 869 0.35 37.36 23.49
C ASP A 869 -0.97 37.10 22.75
N THR A 870 -1.28 37.88 21.72
CA THR A 870 -2.48 37.73 20.86
C THR A 870 -2.11 37.87 19.40
N PHE A 871 -2.89 37.29 18.48
CA PHE A 871 -2.67 37.47 17.05
C PHE A 871 -2.74 38.95 16.63
N ASP A 872 -1.77 39.41 15.85
CA ASP A 872 -1.73 40.77 15.29
C ASP A 872 -2.92 41.03 14.35
N THR A 873 -3.32 40.00 13.60
CA THR A 873 -4.49 40.06 12.70
C THR A 873 -5.28 38.76 12.74
N ILE A 874 -6.60 38.87 12.68
CA ILE A 874 -7.50 37.71 12.50
C ILE A 874 -8.30 37.94 11.22
N ILE A 875 -8.08 37.08 10.23
CA ILE A 875 -8.76 37.05 8.94
C ILE A 875 -9.90 36.05 9.04
N LEU A 876 -11.13 36.52 8.90
CA LEU A 876 -12.33 35.69 9.04
C LEU A 876 -13.02 35.50 7.68
N PRO A 877 -13.68 34.35 7.44
CA PRO A 877 -14.46 34.10 6.23
C PRO A 877 -15.56 35.15 6.08
N SER A 878 -15.84 35.53 4.84
CA SER A 878 -17.04 36.33 4.55
C SER A 878 -18.30 35.51 4.85
N ILE A 879 -19.26 36.16 5.50
CA ILE A 879 -20.55 35.54 5.85
C ILE A 879 -21.69 36.32 5.20
N PRO A 880 -22.85 35.66 4.92
CA PRO A 880 -23.99 36.31 4.28
C PRO A 880 -24.44 37.59 4.99
N GLY A 881 -24.96 38.55 4.22
CA GLY A 881 -25.40 39.84 4.75
C GLY A 881 -26.46 39.67 5.85
N GLY A 882 -26.18 40.23 7.03
CA GLY A 882 -27.01 40.07 8.23
C GLY A 882 -26.33 39.34 9.39
N TYR A 883 -25.15 38.75 9.18
CA TYR A 883 -24.33 38.13 10.22
C TYR A 883 -22.97 38.82 10.39
N ALA A 884 -22.40 38.71 11.60
CA ALA A 884 -21.04 39.16 11.95
C ALA A 884 -20.34 38.08 12.77
N TRP A 885 -19.00 38.07 12.76
CA TRP A 885 -18.21 37.25 13.67
C TRP A 885 -17.93 38.03 14.96
N ARG A 886 -18.06 37.36 16.11
CA ARG A 886 -17.49 37.82 17.38
C ARG A 886 -16.32 36.92 17.75
N VAL A 887 -15.16 37.50 17.99
CA VAL A 887 -13.96 36.77 18.44
C VAL A 887 -13.67 37.14 19.88
N ASP A 888 -13.59 36.12 20.74
CA ASP A 888 -13.39 36.29 22.18
C ASP A 888 -12.14 35.51 22.63
N TYR A 889 -11.18 36.21 23.24
CA TYR A 889 -10.08 35.60 24.00
C TYR A 889 -10.55 35.32 25.43
N GLY A 890 -11.05 34.11 25.65
CA GLY A 890 -11.50 33.64 26.95
C GLY A 890 -10.35 33.34 27.90
N ALA A 891 -10.67 32.87 29.10
CA ALA A 891 -9.65 32.49 30.09
C ALA A 891 -8.83 31.27 29.65
N THR A 892 -9.42 30.36 28.88
CA THR A 892 -8.81 29.08 28.49
C THR A 892 -8.97 28.73 27.01
N ALA A 893 -9.63 29.58 26.22
CA ALA A 893 -9.89 29.31 24.81
C ALA A 893 -10.12 30.59 24.01
N LEU A 894 -9.67 30.59 22.75
CA LEU A 894 -10.02 31.57 21.73
C LEU A 894 -11.22 31.02 20.95
N THR A 895 -12.32 31.78 20.89
CA THR A 895 -13.54 31.33 20.21
C THR A 895 -14.03 32.33 19.18
N ALA A 896 -14.63 31.84 18.09
CA ALA A 896 -15.36 32.64 17.12
C ALA A 896 -16.84 32.25 17.13
N THR A 897 -17.73 33.22 17.34
CA THR A 897 -19.19 33.00 17.35
C THR A 897 -19.84 33.77 16.21
N VAL A 898 -20.76 33.12 15.51
CA VAL A 898 -21.63 33.78 14.51
C VAL A 898 -22.74 34.52 15.25
N ILE A 899 -22.78 35.84 15.09
CA ILE A 899 -23.78 36.71 15.69
C ILE A 899 -24.56 37.46 14.60
N ASN A 900 -25.66 38.11 14.95
CA ASN A 900 -26.30 39.04 14.03
C ASN A 900 -25.37 40.22 13.75
N SER A 901 -25.31 40.65 12.49
CA SER A 901 -24.62 41.87 12.10
C SER A 901 -25.33 43.05 12.75
N VAL A 902 -24.63 43.73 13.66
CA VAL A 902 -25.15 44.92 14.31
C VAL A 902 -24.77 46.13 13.45
N LEU A 903 -25.77 46.89 13.02
CA LEU A 903 -25.53 48.13 12.28
C LEU A 903 -25.08 49.21 13.27
N GLY A 904 -23.82 49.65 13.20
CA GLY A 904 -23.30 50.66 14.13
C GLY A 904 -24.21 51.89 14.18
N GLY A 905 -24.65 52.28 15.38
CA GLY A 905 -25.64 53.33 15.57
C GLY A 905 -27.10 52.89 15.68
N ASP A 906 -27.45 51.62 15.41
CA ASP A 906 -28.79 51.04 15.61
C ASP A 906 -28.93 50.63 17.09
N PHE A 907 -29.04 51.63 17.95
CA PHE A 907 -29.03 51.45 19.40
C PHE A 907 -30.28 50.77 19.93
N ASN A 908 -31.37 50.73 19.17
CA ASN A 908 -32.60 50.06 19.56
C ASN A 908 -32.72 48.63 18.95
N GLY A 909 -31.87 48.29 17.98
CA GLY A 909 -31.78 46.97 17.35
C GLY A 909 -32.90 46.66 16.35
N ASP A 910 -33.54 47.66 15.75
CA ASP A 910 -34.66 47.50 14.81
C ASP A 910 -34.24 47.38 13.34
N GLY A 911 -32.94 47.42 13.06
CA GLY A 911 -32.34 47.31 11.73
C GLY A 911 -32.23 48.64 10.99
N HIS A 912 -32.59 49.76 11.61
CA HIS A 912 -32.51 51.11 11.07
C HIS A 912 -31.70 52.01 12.01
N VAL A 913 -30.82 52.86 11.46
CA VAL A 913 -30.18 53.92 12.24
C VAL A 913 -30.98 55.19 12.01
N ASP A 914 -31.88 55.51 12.94
CA ASP A 914 -32.77 56.66 12.82
C ASP A 914 -32.88 57.47 14.13
N ALA A 915 -33.90 58.34 14.20
CA ALA A 915 -34.06 59.24 15.35
C ALA A 915 -34.44 58.49 16.64
N ALA A 916 -34.97 57.28 16.56
CA ALA A 916 -35.27 56.42 17.70
C ALA A 916 -33.97 55.98 18.40
N ASP A 917 -32.92 55.67 17.65
CA ASP A 917 -31.63 55.27 18.23
C ASP A 917 -30.96 56.38 19.01
N TYR A 918 -31.06 57.62 18.50
CA TYR A 918 -30.60 58.79 19.26
C TYR A 918 -31.25 58.89 20.64
N THR A 919 -32.52 58.48 20.76
CA THR A 919 -33.19 58.49 22.07
C THR A 919 -32.61 57.43 23.01
N VAL A 920 -32.25 56.25 22.48
CA VAL A 920 -31.58 55.20 23.26
C VAL A 920 -30.19 55.67 23.72
N TRP A 921 -29.37 56.25 22.84
CA TRP A 921 -28.08 56.82 23.24
C TRP A 921 -28.23 57.90 24.30
N ARG A 922 -29.12 58.87 24.05
CA ARG A 922 -29.32 60.01 24.95
C ARG A 922 -29.76 59.56 26.34
N ASP A 923 -30.64 58.57 26.41
CA ASP A 923 -31.23 58.10 27.66
C ASP A 923 -30.24 57.24 28.47
N ASN A 924 -29.22 56.66 27.81
CA ASN A 924 -28.17 55.86 28.42
C ASN A 924 -26.81 56.56 28.54
N ARG A 925 -26.71 57.83 28.14
CA ARG A 925 -25.46 58.62 28.16
C ARG A 925 -24.81 58.67 29.54
N GLY A 926 -23.55 58.25 29.63
CA GLY A 926 -22.77 58.16 30.86
C GLY A 926 -22.84 56.80 31.56
N ALA A 927 -23.47 55.79 30.94
CA ALA A 927 -23.38 54.40 31.39
C ALA A 927 -21.93 53.89 31.25
N ALA A 928 -21.51 53.03 32.19
CA ALA A 928 -20.14 52.54 32.27
C ALA A 928 -19.80 51.46 31.23
N ASP A 929 -20.82 50.87 30.59
CA ASP A 929 -20.71 49.93 29.48
C ASP A 929 -21.81 50.21 28.44
N GLU A 930 -21.65 49.68 27.23
CA GLU A 930 -22.55 49.91 26.09
C GLU A 930 -23.65 48.85 25.96
N SER A 931 -23.90 48.04 26.99
CA SER A 931 -24.94 47.00 26.94
C SER A 931 -26.33 47.54 26.63
N ALA A 932 -26.57 48.82 26.97
CA ALA A 932 -27.81 49.52 26.72
C ALA A 932 -27.97 50.04 25.27
N LEU A 933 -26.95 49.89 24.42
CA LEU A 933 -26.94 50.30 23.02
C LEU A 933 -27.13 49.13 22.05
N ALA A 934 -27.72 48.01 22.52
CA ALA A 934 -27.91 46.79 21.74
C ALA A 934 -26.61 46.24 21.10
N GLY A 935 -25.44 46.58 21.64
CA GLY A 935 -24.13 46.22 21.08
C GLY A 935 -23.77 46.99 19.80
N ALA A 936 -24.49 48.06 19.48
CA ALA A 936 -24.28 48.90 18.30
C ALA A 936 -23.43 50.16 18.56
N GLY A 937 -22.82 50.26 19.76
CA GLY A 937 -21.89 51.31 20.15
C GLY A 937 -20.50 51.16 19.52
N ASP A 938 -19.61 52.10 19.81
CA ASP A 938 -18.25 52.11 19.26
C ASP A 938 -17.26 51.19 20.02
N GLY A 939 -17.70 50.61 21.14
CA GLY A 939 -16.94 49.69 21.98
C GLY A 939 -15.92 50.36 22.89
N VAL A 940 -15.94 51.69 23.04
CA VAL A 940 -14.90 52.47 23.70
C VAL A 940 -15.49 53.40 24.77
N ASN A 941 -14.99 53.28 26.01
CA ASN A 941 -15.31 54.17 27.14
C ASN A 941 -16.78 54.21 27.62
N GLY A 942 -17.61 53.23 27.26
CA GLY A 942 -19.02 53.21 27.67
C GLY A 942 -19.85 54.23 26.88
N VAL A 943 -21.13 54.44 27.24
CA VAL A 943 -22.03 55.27 26.41
C VAL A 943 -21.65 56.75 26.46
N ASP A 944 -20.93 57.25 25.46
CA ASP A 944 -20.30 58.57 25.48
C ASP A 944 -20.46 59.39 24.17
N GLY A 945 -19.55 60.33 23.91
CA GLY A 945 -19.60 61.14 22.69
C GLY A 945 -19.21 60.40 21.41
N GLY A 946 -18.45 59.30 21.51
CA GLY A 946 -18.03 58.45 20.41
C GLY A 946 -19.20 57.71 19.76
N ASP A 947 -20.07 57.09 20.57
CA ASP A 947 -21.31 56.47 20.09
C ASP A 947 -22.21 57.45 19.33
N TYR A 948 -22.33 58.68 19.81
CA TYR A 948 -23.11 59.71 19.12
C TYR A 948 -22.55 60.03 17.74
N LEU A 949 -21.23 60.05 17.60
CA LEU A 949 -20.57 60.27 16.31
C LEU A 949 -20.84 59.09 15.38
N LEU A 950 -20.75 57.85 15.90
CA LEU A 950 -21.06 56.63 15.16
C LEU A 950 -22.52 56.64 14.65
N TRP A 951 -23.49 56.90 15.52
CA TRP A 951 -24.90 57.05 15.13
C TRP A 951 -25.09 58.12 14.07
N ARG A 952 -24.46 59.28 14.25
CA ARG A 952 -24.60 60.40 13.31
C ARG A 952 -24.00 60.06 11.94
N GLU A 953 -22.89 59.34 11.91
CA GLU A 953 -22.23 58.91 10.67
C GLU A 953 -23.04 57.86 9.92
N ASN A 954 -23.75 57.00 10.64
CA ASN A 954 -24.60 55.96 10.06
C ASN A 954 -26.08 56.37 9.95
N PHE A 955 -26.46 57.61 10.31
CA PHE A 955 -27.86 58.05 10.31
C PHE A 955 -28.50 57.92 8.93
N GLY A 956 -29.59 57.15 8.85
CA GLY A 956 -30.29 56.78 7.62
C GLY A 956 -29.80 55.47 6.99
N ALA A 957 -28.81 54.78 7.57
CA ALA A 957 -28.43 53.44 7.18
C ALA A 957 -29.49 52.42 7.60
N THR A 958 -29.63 51.36 6.82
CA THR A 958 -30.60 50.27 7.05
C THR A 958 -29.94 48.96 6.69
N THR A 959 -30.07 47.95 7.55
CA THR A 959 -29.63 46.60 7.16
C THR A 959 -30.55 46.06 6.07
N THR A 960 -30.00 45.69 4.91
CA THR A 960 -30.76 44.93 3.92
C THR A 960 -30.86 43.49 4.39
N ALA A 961 -31.93 43.15 5.10
CA ALA A 961 -32.28 41.76 5.35
C ALA A 961 -32.56 41.09 4.00
N GLN A 962 -31.62 40.28 3.49
CA GLN A 962 -32.01 39.24 2.55
C GLN A 962 -32.71 38.15 3.36
N SER A 963 -34.01 37.98 3.12
CA SER A 963 -34.72 36.79 3.55
C SER A 963 -34.03 35.58 2.90
N LEU A 964 -33.26 34.83 3.66
CA LEU A 964 -32.94 33.46 3.29
C LEU A 964 -34.27 32.68 3.21
N PRO A 965 -34.43 31.73 2.28
CA PRO A 965 -35.46 30.73 2.43
C PRO A 965 -35.24 30.07 3.79
N ALA A 966 -36.26 30.08 4.64
CA ALA A 966 -36.18 29.36 5.91
C ALA A 966 -35.76 27.92 5.59
N SER A 967 -34.60 27.49 6.09
CA SER A 967 -34.35 26.07 6.28
C SER A 967 -35.46 25.61 7.22
N VAL A 968 -36.47 24.97 6.64
CA VAL A 968 -37.46 24.23 7.40
C VAL A 968 -36.64 23.24 8.22
N PRO A 969 -36.65 23.30 9.56
CA PRO A 969 -36.11 22.19 10.34
C PRO A 969 -36.83 20.96 9.81
N GLU A 970 -36.11 20.01 9.23
CA GLU A 970 -36.74 18.75 8.88
C GLU A 970 -37.40 18.25 10.17
N PRO A 971 -38.74 18.09 10.18
CA PRO A 971 -39.38 17.60 11.37
C PRO A 971 -38.74 16.25 11.60
N THR A 972 -38.15 16.04 12.77
CA THR A 972 -37.66 14.75 13.26
C THR A 972 -38.62 13.65 12.79
N SER A 973 -38.29 13.01 11.66
CA SER A 973 -39.12 11.97 11.03
C SER A 973 -39.24 10.76 11.97
N LEU A 974 -38.36 10.68 12.97
CA LEU A 974 -38.38 9.75 14.09
C LEU A 974 -39.46 10.04 15.15
N MET A 975 -39.90 11.30 15.37
CA MET A 975 -40.96 11.59 16.36
C MET A 975 -42.38 11.33 15.82
N LEU A 976 -42.60 11.48 14.50
CA LEU A 976 -43.88 11.09 13.88
C LEU A 976 -43.99 9.57 13.68
N ALA A 977 -42.87 8.88 13.41
CA ALA A 977 -42.83 7.41 13.40
C ALA A 977 -42.99 6.81 14.82
N GLY A 978 -42.44 7.46 15.85
CA GLY A 978 -42.59 7.04 17.24
C GLY A 978 -44.01 7.19 17.79
N THR A 979 -44.76 8.21 17.38
CA THR A 979 -46.13 8.45 17.86
C THR A 979 -47.19 7.60 17.13
N LEU A 980 -46.94 7.20 15.87
CA LEU A 980 -47.74 6.21 15.15
C LEU A 980 -47.47 4.76 15.63
N GLY A 981 -46.25 4.46 16.08
CA GLY A 981 -45.87 3.15 16.65
C GLY A 981 -46.51 2.85 18.01
N ILE A 982 -46.67 3.86 18.88
CA ILE A 982 -47.28 3.68 20.21
C ILE A 982 -48.81 3.49 20.11
N GLY A 983 -49.48 4.13 19.14
CA GLY A 983 -50.92 3.95 18.90
C GLY A 983 -51.31 2.56 18.34
N LEU A 984 -50.40 1.92 17.58
CA LEU A 984 -50.63 0.57 17.02
C LEU A 984 -50.35 -0.57 18.02
N LEU A 985 -49.57 -0.30 19.08
CA LEU A 985 -49.32 -1.26 20.17
C LEU A 985 -50.47 -1.34 21.20
N GLU A 986 -51.31 -0.31 21.33
CA GLU A 986 -52.48 -0.34 22.23
C GLU A 986 -53.73 -1.01 21.60
N LEU A 987 -53.81 -1.08 20.26
CA LEU A 987 -54.91 -1.77 19.56
C LEU A 987 -54.74 -3.30 19.47
N ARG A 988 -53.55 -3.85 19.78
CA ARG A 988 -53.31 -5.31 19.86
C ARG A 988 -53.57 -5.92 21.24
N ARG A 989 -53.94 -5.14 22.27
CA ARG A 989 -54.18 -5.64 23.64
C ARG A 989 -55.64 -5.86 24.03
N ARG A 990 -56.60 -5.83 23.09
CA ARG A 990 -58.02 -6.12 23.38
C ARG A 990 -58.53 -7.40 22.70
N GLN A 991 -58.62 -8.45 23.55
CA GLN A 991 -59.54 -9.61 23.56
C GLN A 991 -58.90 -11.01 23.40
N PRO A 992 -59.49 -12.08 23.98
CA PRO A 992 -59.91 -12.24 25.36
C PRO A 992 -59.34 -13.54 26.01
N ARG A 993 -59.28 -13.56 27.35
CA ARG A 993 -58.93 -14.71 28.20
C ARG A 993 -59.60 -16.03 27.76
N LYS A 994 -58.82 -17.10 27.61
CA LYS A 994 -59.26 -18.47 27.90
C LYS A 994 -58.25 -19.21 28.79
N ARG A 995 -58.85 -19.86 29.80
CA ARG A 995 -58.28 -20.53 30.97
C ARG A 995 -57.37 -21.69 30.61
N THR A 996 -56.27 -21.85 31.36
CA THR A 996 -55.55 -23.13 31.47
C THR A 996 -55.60 -23.59 32.92
N ARG A 997 -56.18 -24.79 33.13
CA ARG A 997 -56.20 -25.52 34.40
C ARG A 997 -54.80 -26.00 34.73
N ALA A 998 -54.43 -25.85 36.01
CA ALA A 998 -53.28 -26.49 36.63
C ALA A 998 -53.51 -28.00 36.85
N THR A 999 -52.49 -28.83 36.66
CA THR A 999 -52.18 -30.03 37.48
C THR A 999 -50.73 -30.47 37.16
N ILE A 1000 -49.75 -30.15 38.00
CA ILE A 1000 -49.06 -30.98 39.03
C ILE A 1000 -48.01 -31.96 38.47
N ALA A 1001 -46.81 -31.78 39.02
CA ALA A 1001 -45.62 -32.62 39.11
C ALA A 1001 -45.76 -34.13 38.86
N ALA A 1002 -44.78 -34.68 38.13
CA ALA A 1002 -43.62 -35.36 38.69
C ALA A 1002 -42.49 -35.40 37.66
#